data_AF-A0A3L7SGU8-F1
#
_entry.id   AF-A0A3L7SGU8-F1
#
_cell.length_a   1.000
_cell.length_b   1.000
_cell.length_c   1.000
_cell.angle_alpha   90.00
_cell.angle_beta   90.00
_cell.angle_gamma   90.00
#
_symmetry.space_group_name_H-M   'P 1'
#
loop_
_entity.id
_entity.type
_entity.pdbx_description
1 polymer ?
#
loop_
_entity_poly.entity_id
_entity_poly.type
_entity_poly.pdbx_seq_one_letter_code
_entity_poly.pdbx_strand_id
1 'polypeptide(L)'
;MRLVAWPAGAPPEPACVIAVSRSGAAVAASTKQIESRADAPGVTTSPAGFPSGLVRKSSPITRSMEWLACRSRSGSGGSRERMSDEREMFVSSGSLLSRGLSKSRVRRPRIFPEAPTMSASVSHRYLAALLLTLATLPVIPEQPRAIAATPIPRGTIADGTVADRVGLDELRRTAQEAYVWGWALVYLHHCRSALERVPAPGRCGGIPVAPVNRLAMLTDIIRPRTTVVPCANQDVIYGFGMFDLAADAVVIQIPDFGDRFWLYQLGDHRTDAFARVGRMHGTQPGCYLVVGPDWNGTVPAGIAGVFRCPTRYGYCLPRVHVNGTEEDRLSALPAVNQIVAYPLAEFDGSSRTHDWSRSRWLPNLASRGRHQGGVSPEAFFEALPEVLAAVPPLPGEESLYARFQGLIRAMENRPELMAHAVEAASEAERDIVEPMFHFRNVGRSLPGHWTTVDNGASFGGDYLTRTAVAKSNVFVNTAQEARYYYLDLDALGERLEGGEHYRLTFPAGALPPARAFWSVTIYDERHALPDGDGPHAIGSHSAGVEFAEDGSLSILVGPALAGGADPARPNRLVTPTGSFSLYLRIYWPEDAVLDGSWTPPPVRRDEESVATDRADILAAVIGSVAAPAPEERPSAAAAKASGLAVAVPSRAGGVKGRRGRFVRSSDREVVRRR
;
A
#
# COMPACT_ATOMS: atom_id res chain seq x y z
N MET A 1 25.67 41.30 -15.28
CA MET A 1 26.93 41.71 -15.95
C MET A 1 27.69 42.67 -15.04
N ARG A 2 28.64 42.15 -14.23
CA ARG A 2 29.97 42.73 -13.92
C ARG A 2 30.65 41.81 -12.91
N LEU A 3 31.70 41.15 -13.42
CA LEU A 3 32.59 40.24 -12.73
C LEU A 3 33.55 41.00 -11.80
N VAL A 4 33.96 40.33 -10.72
CA VAL A 4 35.30 40.51 -10.13
C VAL A 4 35.93 39.11 -10.06
N ALA A 5 37.14 38.99 -10.59
CA ALA A 5 37.86 37.74 -10.83
C ALA A 5 39.08 37.61 -9.91
N TRP A 6 39.50 36.37 -9.62
CA TRP A 6 40.90 35.98 -9.38
C TRP A 6 41.11 34.47 -9.64
N PRO A 7 42.35 33.95 -9.82
CA PRO A 7 42.67 33.09 -10.95
C PRO A 7 43.17 31.66 -10.60
N ALA A 8 43.01 30.77 -11.58
CA ALA A 8 43.79 29.59 -12.00
C ALA A 8 44.54 28.68 -10.99
N GLY A 9 44.26 27.36 -11.10
CA GLY A 9 45.24 26.29 -10.83
C GLY A 9 44.63 24.97 -10.29
N ALA A 10 44.50 23.95 -11.15
CA ALA A 10 44.10 22.56 -10.82
C ALA A 10 45.30 21.68 -10.35
N PRO A 11 45.15 20.36 -10.07
CA PRO A 11 44.19 19.58 -9.25
C PRO A 11 44.94 18.78 -8.12
N PRO A 12 44.28 17.93 -7.30
CA PRO A 12 44.34 16.48 -7.58
C PRO A 12 43.15 15.62 -7.07
N GLU A 13 42.94 14.46 -7.72
CA GLU A 13 42.31 13.24 -7.18
C GLU A 13 43.43 12.26 -6.72
N PRO A 14 43.16 11.08 -6.10
CA PRO A 14 42.04 10.65 -5.26
C PRO A 14 42.54 9.95 -3.95
N ALA A 15 41.63 9.57 -3.03
CA ALA A 15 41.51 8.21 -2.46
C ALA A 15 40.99 8.12 -1.00
N CYS A 16 40.17 7.09 -0.84
CA CYS A 16 40.04 6.18 0.31
C CYS A 16 39.05 6.52 1.44
N VAL A 17 37.91 5.83 1.32
CA VAL A 17 36.98 5.40 2.37
C VAL A 17 37.64 4.38 3.29
N ILE A 18 37.46 4.50 4.61
CA ILE A 18 37.38 3.37 5.55
C ILE A 18 36.29 3.66 6.59
N ALA A 19 35.37 2.69 6.73
CA ALA A 19 34.27 2.63 7.68
C ALA A 19 34.73 2.37 9.13
N VAL A 20 33.91 2.75 10.12
CA VAL A 20 34.05 2.25 11.50
C VAL A 20 32.72 1.71 12.02
N SER A 21 32.83 0.52 12.60
CA SER A 21 31.82 -0.44 13.05
C SER A 21 31.16 -0.12 14.40
N ARG A 22 29.99 -0.73 14.65
CA ARG A 22 29.30 -0.85 15.94
C ARG A 22 29.84 -1.99 16.82
N SER A 23 29.99 -1.72 18.12
CA SER A 23 29.67 -2.55 19.32
C SER A 23 30.26 -1.82 20.54
N GLY A 24 29.58 -1.49 21.65
CA GLY A 24 28.67 -2.27 22.48
C GLY A 24 29.41 -2.62 23.79
N ALA A 25 29.10 -1.99 24.93
CA ALA A 25 29.40 -2.49 26.27
C ALA A 25 28.69 -1.68 27.38
N ALA A 26 28.15 -2.43 28.35
CA ALA A 26 27.48 -2.00 29.56
C ALA A 26 28.43 -1.42 30.62
N VAL A 27 27.89 -0.63 31.56
CA VAL A 27 28.52 -0.44 32.88
C VAL A 27 27.45 -0.57 33.96
N ALA A 28 27.72 -1.49 34.88
CA ALA A 28 26.98 -1.78 36.09
C ALA A 28 27.35 -0.82 37.25
N ALA A 29 26.46 -0.84 38.24
CA ALA A 29 26.48 -0.24 39.57
C ALA A 29 27.84 0.15 40.19
N SER A 30 27.83 1.29 40.90
CA SER A 30 28.58 1.45 42.15
C SER A 30 27.72 2.16 43.20
N THR A 31 27.49 1.42 44.27
CA THR A 31 26.92 1.78 45.56
C THR A 31 27.80 2.79 46.30
N LYS A 32 27.20 3.75 47.01
CA LYS A 32 27.74 4.24 48.29
C LYS A 32 26.63 4.79 49.19
N GLN A 33 26.47 4.11 50.32
CA GLN A 33 25.70 4.51 51.50
C GLN A 33 26.26 5.79 52.13
N ILE A 34 25.39 6.64 52.66
CA ILE A 34 25.59 7.33 53.94
C ILE A 34 24.28 7.26 54.72
N GLU A 35 24.39 6.83 55.99
CA GLU A 35 23.31 6.56 56.94
C GLU A 35 22.89 7.79 57.77
N SER A 36 21.59 7.80 58.13
CA SER A 36 20.96 8.09 59.43
C SER A 36 20.96 9.50 60.08
N ARG A 37 19.72 9.98 60.35
CA ARG A 37 19.09 10.38 61.64
C ARG A 37 17.99 11.43 61.36
N ALA A 38 16.69 11.13 61.53
CA ALA A 38 15.90 11.12 62.78
C ALA A 38 15.90 12.47 63.52
N ASP A 39 14.83 13.27 63.36
CA ASP A 39 13.83 13.55 64.41
C ASP A 39 12.87 14.69 64.01
N ALA A 40 11.57 14.47 64.26
CA ALA A 40 10.49 15.47 64.28
C ALA A 40 10.31 15.97 65.74
N PRO A 41 9.64 17.12 66.00
CA PRO A 41 8.16 17.24 66.04
C PRO A 41 7.67 18.59 65.46
N GLY A 42 6.40 18.96 65.21
CA GLY A 42 5.05 18.50 65.58
C GLY A 42 4.16 19.76 65.79
N VAL A 43 2.82 19.61 65.71
CA VAL A 43 1.72 20.53 66.18
C VAL A 43 1.14 21.50 65.11
N THR A 44 0.06 21.12 64.37
CA THR A 44 -1.42 21.31 64.56
C THR A 44 -1.90 22.77 64.43
N THR A 45 -2.99 23.12 63.71
CA THR A 45 -4.40 22.79 64.01
C THR A 45 -5.36 22.99 62.81
N SER A 46 -6.36 22.12 62.71
CA SER A 46 -7.68 22.33 62.07
C SER A 46 -8.72 22.63 63.17
N PRO A 47 -9.96 23.07 62.89
CA PRO A 47 -11.06 22.08 63.01
C PRO A 47 -12.37 22.32 62.21
N ALA A 48 -13.08 21.18 62.02
CA ALA A 48 -14.53 20.89 62.05
C ALA A 48 -15.50 21.56 61.03
N GLY A 49 -16.56 20.91 60.54
CA GLY A 49 -17.17 19.63 60.93
C GLY A 49 -18.45 19.31 60.12
N PHE A 50 -18.78 18.02 60.15
CA PHE A 50 -19.91 17.26 59.59
C PHE A 50 -21.28 17.60 60.27
N PRO A 51 -22.48 17.15 59.78
CA PRO A 51 -22.92 15.74 59.88
C PRO A 51 -23.90 15.13 58.83
N SER A 52 -23.80 13.78 58.73
CA SER A 52 -24.77 12.67 58.48
C SER A 52 -26.21 12.93 57.93
N GLY A 53 -26.88 12.05 57.17
CA GLY A 53 -26.66 10.64 56.80
C GLY A 53 -27.89 10.00 56.07
N LEU A 54 -27.86 8.66 55.95
CA LEU A 54 -28.93 7.67 55.66
C LEU A 54 -29.42 7.34 54.22
N VAL A 55 -28.91 6.20 53.72
CA VAL A 55 -29.60 5.00 53.16
C VAL A 55 -30.92 5.15 52.36
N ARG A 56 -30.92 4.67 51.09
CA ARG A 56 -31.90 3.66 50.57
C ARG A 56 -31.58 3.15 49.16
N LYS A 57 -31.89 1.86 48.96
CA LYS A 57 -31.93 1.09 47.70
C LYS A 57 -32.95 1.66 46.71
N SER A 58 -32.64 1.64 45.40
CA SER A 58 -33.59 1.24 44.32
C SER A 58 -32.98 1.32 42.91
N SER A 59 -32.92 0.17 42.24
CA SER A 59 -33.40 0.00 40.85
C SER A 59 -34.68 -0.86 40.96
N PRO A 60 -35.53 -1.06 39.93
CA PRO A 60 -35.47 -0.62 38.53
C PRO A 60 -36.79 0.02 38.03
N ILE A 61 -36.81 0.64 36.84
CA ILE A 61 -38.03 0.77 36.04
C ILE A 61 -37.72 0.47 34.57
N THR A 62 -38.13 -0.74 34.19
CA THR A 62 -38.59 -1.16 32.88
C THR A 62 -39.89 -0.43 32.54
N ARG A 63 -40.06 0.05 31.31
CA ARG A 63 -41.38 0.14 30.68
C ARG A 63 -41.34 -0.49 29.29
N SER A 64 -41.88 -1.70 29.26
CA SER A 64 -42.42 -2.45 28.14
C SER A 64 -43.65 -1.72 27.57
N MET A 65 -44.00 -1.91 26.30
CA MET A 65 -45.17 -2.66 25.77
C MET A 65 -45.74 -1.79 24.61
N GLU A 66 -46.24 -2.24 23.46
CA GLU A 66 -46.97 -3.46 23.14
C GLU A 66 -47.37 -3.55 21.63
N TRP A 67 -47.64 -4.79 21.16
CA TRP A 67 -48.51 -5.28 20.05
C TRP A 67 -48.39 -4.70 18.62
N LEU A 68 -48.48 -5.47 17.53
CA LEU A 68 -49.48 -6.49 17.21
C LEU A 68 -49.03 -7.46 16.11
N ALA A 69 -49.57 -8.66 16.17
CA ALA A 69 -49.37 -9.80 15.28
C ALA A 69 -50.05 -9.65 13.90
N CYS A 70 -49.56 -10.41 12.91
CA CYS A 70 -50.47 -11.12 12.01
C CYS A 70 -49.82 -12.41 11.48
N ARG A 71 -50.47 -13.54 11.75
CA ARG A 71 -50.25 -14.83 11.09
C ARG A 71 -51.13 -14.87 9.84
N SER A 72 -50.63 -15.48 8.76
CA SER A 72 -51.48 -16.25 7.85
C SER A 72 -50.81 -17.60 7.55
N ARG A 73 -51.65 -18.64 7.59
CA ARG A 73 -51.36 -20.06 7.33
C ARG A 73 -51.92 -20.43 5.95
N SER A 74 -51.51 -21.61 5.48
CA SER A 74 -52.08 -22.45 4.39
C SER A 74 -51.66 -22.04 2.97
N GLY A 75 -51.40 -22.93 2.01
CA GLY A 75 -51.44 -24.40 1.92
C GLY A 75 -50.67 -24.80 0.63
N SER A 76 -49.91 -25.89 0.63
CA SER A 76 -50.26 -27.21 0.05
C SER A 76 -50.27 -27.29 -1.48
N GLY A 77 -49.42 -28.20 -1.99
CA GLY A 77 -49.35 -28.70 -3.37
C GLY A 77 -47.91 -28.67 -3.89
N GLY A 78 -47.15 -29.76 -4.08
CA GLY A 78 -47.49 -31.16 -4.17
C GLY A 78 -46.92 -31.76 -5.46
N SER A 79 -45.82 -32.52 -5.31
CA SER A 79 -45.36 -33.65 -6.13
C SER A 79 -44.56 -33.37 -7.42
N ARG A 80 -43.55 -34.18 -7.83
CA ARG A 80 -43.24 -35.59 -7.51
C ARG A 80 -41.86 -35.99 -8.07
N GLU A 81 -41.18 -36.94 -7.39
CA GLU A 81 -40.34 -38.07 -7.89
C GLU A 81 -39.17 -37.80 -8.88
N ARG A 82 -38.00 -38.46 -8.87
CA ARG A 82 -37.55 -39.83 -8.51
C ARG A 82 -35.99 -39.79 -8.52
N MET A 83 -35.25 -40.27 -7.52
CA MET A 83 -34.87 -41.66 -7.18
C MET A 83 -33.89 -42.35 -8.15
N SER A 84 -32.66 -42.58 -7.69
CA SER A 84 -31.80 -43.78 -7.83
C SER A 84 -30.51 -43.48 -7.05
N ASP A 85 -30.28 -44.12 -5.90
CA ASP A 85 -29.71 -45.47 -5.70
C ASP A 85 -28.29 -45.57 -6.24
N GLU A 86 -27.29 -46.15 -5.61
CA GLU A 86 -27.07 -46.80 -4.31
C GLU A 86 -25.56 -47.15 -4.33
N ARG A 87 -24.94 -47.26 -3.15
CA ARG A 87 -24.10 -48.40 -2.69
C ARG A 87 -22.96 -47.94 -1.79
N GLU A 88 -23.21 -48.15 -0.50
CA GLU A 88 -22.22 -48.43 0.52
C GLU A 88 -21.38 -49.69 0.16
N MET A 89 -20.15 -49.74 0.64
CA MET A 89 -19.58 -51.00 1.11
C MET A 89 -18.72 -50.79 2.36
N PHE A 90 -18.93 -51.72 3.28
CA PHE A 90 -18.54 -51.84 4.68
C PHE A 90 -17.04 -52.14 4.94
N VAL A 91 -16.56 -51.62 6.08
CA VAL A 91 -15.81 -52.28 7.19
C VAL A 91 -14.47 -53.01 6.95
N SER A 92 -13.47 -52.63 7.77
CA SER A 92 -12.68 -53.47 8.71
C SER A 92 -11.28 -52.87 8.89
N SER A 93 -10.94 -52.25 10.03
CA SER A 93 -10.34 -52.88 11.23
C SER A 93 -9.04 -53.65 10.97
N GLY A 94 -7.93 -53.18 11.55
CA GLY A 94 -6.65 -53.90 11.59
C GLY A 94 -5.56 -53.13 12.34
N SER A 95 -5.53 -53.29 13.67
CA SER A 95 -4.42 -52.88 14.54
C SER A 95 -3.33 -53.96 14.63
N LEU A 96 -2.16 -53.58 15.17
CA LEU A 96 -1.08 -54.42 15.75
C LEU A 96 -0.16 -55.07 14.69
N LEU A 97 1.18 -55.06 14.77
CA LEU A 97 2.09 -55.22 15.91
C LEU A 97 3.55 -54.80 15.59
N SER A 98 4.31 -54.64 16.66
CA SER A 98 5.72 -54.26 16.81
C SER A 98 6.81 -55.30 16.41
N ARG A 99 8.08 -54.80 16.41
CA ARG A 99 9.42 -55.47 16.45
C ARG A 99 9.99 -55.80 15.06
N GLY A 100 11.26 -55.57 14.75
CA GLY A 100 12.43 -55.06 15.46
C GLY A 100 13.72 -55.43 14.70
N LEU A 101 14.77 -54.62 14.87
CA LEU A 101 16.20 -54.89 14.67
C LEU A 101 16.76 -55.11 13.23
N SER A 102 17.62 -54.18 12.76
CA SER A 102 19.09 -54.31 12.85
C SER A 102 19.88 -53.52 11.77
N LYS A 103 20.70 -52.57 12.26
CA LYS A 103 22.09 -52.20 11.89
C LYS A 103 22.54 -52.08 10.40
N SER A 104 22.98 -50.86 10.06
CA SER A 104 24.22 -50.58 9.30
C SER A 104 24.67 -49.11 9.49
N ARG A 105 25.56 -48.84 10.47
CA ARG A 105 26.94 -48.32 10.32
C ARG A 105 27.24 -47.50 9.04
N VAL A 106 27.46 -46.19 9.21
CA VAL A 106 28.45 -45.41 8.43
C VAL A 106 29.23 -44.48 9.39
N ARG A 107 30.55 -44.45 9.20
CA ARG A 107 31.60 -43.86 10.06
C ARG A 107 31.75 -42.36 9.83
N ARG A 108 32.06 -41.61 10.91
CA ARG A 108 32.79 -40.32 10.89
C ARG A 108 34.26 -40.56 11.26
N PRO A 109 35.24 -39.82 10.72
CA PRO A 109 36.58 -39.76 11.32
C PRO A 109 36.74 -38.53 12.23
N ARG A 110 37.33 -38.76 13.40
CA ARG A 110 38.00 -37.77 14.25
C ARG A 110 39.50 -37.93 14.03
N ILE A 111 40.24 -36.82 13.92
CA ILE A 111 41.69 -36.77 14.14
C ILE A 111 41.97 -35.57 15.05
N PHE A 112 42.53 -35.84 16.23
CA PHE A 112 43.38 -34.93 17.00
C PHE A 112 44.77 -35.58 17.04
N PRO A 113 45.84 -34.79 17.23
CA PRO A 113 46.67 -35.10 18.38
C PRO A 113 47.08 -33.88 19.20
N GLU A 114 47.45 -34.22 20.43
CA GLU A 114 47.76 -33.39 21.59
C GLU A 114 49.06 -32.58 21.45
N ALA A 115 49.10 -31.49 22.20
CA ALA A 115 50.28 -30.63 22.40
C ALA A 115 51.20 -31.18 23.50
N PRO A 116 52.53 -30.94 23.43
CA PRO A 116 53.41 -31.11 24.57
C PRO A 116 53.50 -29.82 25.40
N THR A 117 53.51 -30.00 26.71
CA THR A 117 53.90 -29.03 27.74
C THR A 117 55.42 -28.85 27.77
N MET A 118 55.92 -27.61 27.87
CA MET A 118 57.20 -27.32 28.55
C MET A 118 57.28 -25.87 29.03
N SER A 119 58.04 -25.75 30.12
CA SER A 119 58.16 -24.68 31.10
C SER A 119 59.21 -23.61 30.73
N ALA A 120 59.02 -22.43 31.35
CA ALA A 120 59.91 -21.30 31.63
C ALA A 120 61.42 -21.40 31.31
N SER A 121 62.01 -20.31 30.78
CA SER A 121 62.99 -19.50 31.52
C SER A 121 63.38 -18.17 30.83
N VAL A 122 63.47 -17.16 31.71
CA VAL A 122 64.13 -15.84 31.73
C VAL A 122 65.28 -15.59 30.75
N SER A 123 65.37 -14.36 30.20
CA SER A 123 66.63 -13.59 30.14
C SER A 123 66.42 -12.08 29.89
N HIS A 124 67.06 -11.30 30.77
CA HIS A 124 67.14 -9.84 30.85
C HIS A 124 67.78 -9.16 29.63
N ARG A 125 67.43 -7.87 29.42
CA ARG A 125 68.17 -6.75 28.78
C ARG A 125 67.13 -5.86 28.06
N TYR A 126 66.84 -4.59 28.36
CA TYR A 126 67.60 -3.48 28.89
C TYR A 126 66.65 -2.51 29.62
N LEU A 127 67.00 -2.14 30.84
CA LEU A 127 66.43 -1.02 31.58
C LEU A 127 67.57 -0.02 31.80
N ALA A 128 67.76 0.92 30.87
CA ALA A 128 68.65 2.07 31.04
C ALA A 128 68.38 3.11 29.94
N ALA A 129 67.37 3.94 30.14
CA ALA A 129 67.31 5.33 29.66
C ALA A 129 66.02 5.98 30.17
N LEU A 130 65.98 6.24 31.48
CA LEU A 130 65.13 7.28 32.05
C LEU A 130 66.00 8.55 32.07
N LEU A 131 65.63 9.57 31.28
CA LEU A 131 65.78 11.02 31.52
C LEU A 131 65.96 11.79 30.19
N LEU A 132 65.18 12.86 30.06
CA LEU A 132 65.16 13.90 29.01
C LEU A 132 64.45 13.58 27.67
N THR A 133 63.12 13.80 27.66
CA THR A 133 62.51 14.66 26.63
C THR A 133 61.26 15.34 27.18
N LEU A 134 61.39 16.67 27.25
CA LEU A 134 60.39 17.74 27.36
C LEU A 134 58.89 17.38 27.34
N ALA A 135 58.21 18.01 28.29
CA ALA A 135 56.77 18.21 28.32
C ALA A 135 56.27 18.89 27.03
N THR A 136 55.60 18.11 26.18
CA THR A 136 54.53 18.62 25.33
C THR A 136 53.23 18.06 25.89
N LEU A 137 52.51 18.86 26.67
CA LEU A 137 51.10 18.58 26.95
C LEU A 137 50.40 18.44 25.59
N PRO A 138 49.62 17.38 25.34
CA PRO A 138 48.73 17.40 24.21
C PRO A 138 47.77 18.58 24.43
N VAL A 139 47.77 19.53 23.51
CA VAL A 139 46.65 20.45 23.36
C VAL A 139 45.47 19.56 22.98
N ILE A 140 44.68 19.17 23.97
CA ILE A 140 43.36 18.60 23.74
C ILE A 140 42.61 19.75 23.05
N PRO A 141 42.20 19.62 21.76
CA PRO A 141 41.32 20.62 21.20
C PRO A 141 40.09 20.64 22.11
N GLU A 142 39.78 21.79 22.69
CA GLU A 142 38.51 21.99 23.38
C GLU A 142 37.43 21.50 22.43
N GLN A 143 36.73 20.43 22.81
CA GLN A 143 35.46 20.09 22.20
C GLN A 143 34.67 21.40 22.21
N PRO A 144 34.17 21.91 21.06
CA PRO A 144 33.36 23.11 21.07
C PRO A 144 32.26 22.82 22.08
N ARG A 145 32.29 23.53 23.22
CA ARG A 145 31.19 23.46 24.19
C ARG A 145 29.96 23.73 23.36
N ALA A 146 29.08 22.72 23.26
CA ALA A 146 27.75 22.96 22.78
C ALA A 146 27.27 24.16 23.58
N ILE A 147 27.10 25.30 22.89
CA ILE A 147 26.47 26.45 23.49
C ILE A 147 25.10 25.89 23.84
N ALA A 148 24.89 25.56 25.12
CA ALA A 148 23.59 25.21 25.61
C ALA A 148 22.75 26.44 25.24
N ALA A 149 21.95 26.29 24.19
CA ALA A 149 21.08 27.36 23.76
C ALA A 149 20.22 27.65 24.97
N THR A 150 20.48 28.78 25.63
CA THR A 150 19.64 29.26 26.70
C THR A 150 18.23 29.20 26.14
N PRO A 151 17.29 28.47 26.75
CA PRO A 151 15.93 28.41 26.25
C PRO A 151 15.48 29.86 26.13
N ILE A 152 15.30 30.34 24.90
CA ILE A 152 14.75 31.67 24.68
C ILE A 152 13.40 31.60 25.39
N PRO A 153 13.14 32.48 26.38
CA PRO A 153 11.84 32.53 27.02
C PRO A 153 10.79 32.51 25.92
N ARG A 154 9.79 31.62 26.00
CA ARG A 154 8.66 31.66 25.07
C ARG A 154 8.01 33.03 25.26
N GLY A 155 8.44 34.01 24.48
CA GLY A 155 7.75 35.27 24.37
C GLY A 155 6.33 34.93 23.98
N THR A 156 5.37 35.42 24.77
CA THR A 156 4.00 35.53 24.31
C THR A 156 4.07 36.20 22.95
N ILE A 157 3.68 35.48 21.90
CA ILE A 157 3.50 36.08 20.58
C ILE A 157 2.49 37.21 20.81
N ALA A 158 2.94 38.45 20.66
CA ALA A 158 2.07 39.59 20.79
C ALA A 158 1.03 39.48 19.66
N ASP A 159 -0.25 39.36 20.04
CA ASP A 159 -1.34 39.37 19.08
C ASP A 159 -1.34 40.70 18.30
N GLY A 160 -1.42 40.60 16.96
CA GLY A 160 -2.10 41.62 16.15
C GLY A 160 -1.29 42.73 15.46
N THR A 161 -0.10 42.50 14.88
CA THR A 161 0.43 43.51 13.91
C THR A 161 1.20 42.98 12.69
N VAL A 162 1.95 41.87 12.78
CA VAL A 162 2.74 41.37 11.62
C VAL A 162 1.84 40.65 10.60
N ALA A 163 0.83 39.91 11.08
CA ALA A 163 -0.14 39.20 10.24
C ALA A 163 -0.92 40.14 9.31
N ASP A 164 -1.21 41.37 9.77
CA ASP A 164 -2.17 42.27 9.13
C ASP A 164 -1.59 43.10 7.97
N ARG A 165 -0.26 43.09 7.76
CA ARG A 165 0.39 43.89 6.69
C ARG A 165 1.48 43.18 5.88
N VAL A 166 2.13 42.15 6.43
CA VAL A 166 3.23 41.40 5.77
C VAL A 166 3.00 39.88 5.86
N GLY A 167 1.86 39.43 6.41
CA GLY A 167 1.62 38.03 6.77
C GLY A 167 0.93 37.17 5.72
N LEU A 168 0.27 37.74 4.70
CA LEU A 168 -0.57 36.93 3.81
C LEU A 168 0.26 36.03 2.89
N ASP A 169 1.31 36.54 2.24
CA ASP A 169 2.18 35.72 1.37
C ASP A 169 2.92 34.63 2.18
N GLU A 170 3.33 34.94 3.40
CA GLU A 170 3.97 33.97 4.30
C GLU A 170 2.99 32.90 4.79
N LEU A 171 1.76 33.30 5.13
CA LEU A 171 0.67 32.40 5.48
C LEU A 171 0.37 31.44 4.33
N ARG A 172 0.26 31.96 3.10
CA ARG A 172 0.01 31.16 1.90
C ARG A 172 1.16 30.18 1.62
N ARG A 173 2.42 30.63 1.69
CA ARG A 173 3.59 29.76 1.51
C ARG A 173 3.67 28.67 2.57
N THR A 174 3.43 29.01 3.84
CA THR A 174 3.39 28.02 4.94
C THR A 174 2.23 27.05 4.77
N ALA A 175 1.07 27.51 4.28
CA ALA A 175 -0.09 26.67 3.99
C ALA A 175 0.18 25.67 2.86
N GLN A 176 0.84 26.10 1.77
CA GLN A 176 1.26 25.22 0.68
C GLN A 176 2.26 24.16 1.14
N GLU A 177 3.27 24.56 1.92
CA GLU A 177 4.26 23.64 2.49
C GLU A 177 3.60 22.63 3.45
N ALA A 178 2.71 23.10 4.33
CA ALA A 178 1.95 22.25 5.23
C ALA A 178 1.11 21.25 4.45
N TYR A 179 0.44 21.69 3.39
CA TYR A 179 -0.42 20.85 2.56
C TYR A 179 0.38 19.71 1.91
N VAL A 180 1.48 20.03 1.23
CA VAL A 180 2.32 19.02 0.56
C VAL A 180 2.97 18.08 1.57
N TRP A 181 3.48 18.59 2.70
CA TRP A 181 4.06 17.75 3.75
C TRP A 181 3.03 16.82 4.42
N GLY A 182 1.85 17.37 4.73
CA GLY A 182 0.83 16.71 5.53
C GLY A 182 -0.12 15.82 4.72
N TRP A 183 -0.10 15.88 3.39
CA TRP A 183 -1.05 15.17 2.53
C TRP A 183 -1.13 13.67 2.87
N ALA A 184 0.00 12.96 2.88
CA ALA A 184 0.01 11.52 3.18
C ALA A 184 -0.48 11.19 4.60
N LEU A 185 -0.15 12.04 5.58
CA LEU A 185 -0.52 11.87 6.98
C LEU A 185 -2.01 12.11 7.20
N VAL A 186 -2.57 13.14 6.55
CA VAL A 186 -4.01 13.44 6.57
C VAL A 186 -4.81 12.38 5.81
N TYR A 187 -4.28 11.86 4.70
CA TYR A 187 -4.89 10.71 4.01
C TYR A 187 -5.03 9.51 4.95
N LEU A 188 -3.94 9.09 5.62
CA LEU A 188 -3.97 8.01 6.60
C LEU A 188 -4.85 8.33 7.81
N HIS A 189 -4.90 9.60 8.25
CA HIS A 189 -5.80 10.06 9.30
C HIS A 189 -7.27 9.81 8.88
N HIS A 190 -7.67 10.20 7.67
CA HIS A 190 -9.02 9.96 7.17
C HIS A 190 -9.34 8.46 7.05
N CYS A 191 -8.39 7.65 6.58
CA CYS A 191 -8.53 6.19 6.56
C CYS A 191 -8.82 5.65 7.97
N ARG A 192 -8.04 6.07 8.98
CA ARG A 192 -8.24 5.65 10.38
C ARG A 192 -9.60 6.10 10.92
N SER A 193 -9.96 7.37 10.74
CA SER A 193 -11.22 7.94 11.22
C SER A 193 -12.45 7.25 10.59
N ALA A 194 -12.34 6.77 9.35
CA ALA A 194 -13.40 5.97 8.73
C ALA A 194 -13.59 4.60 9.41
N LEU A 195 -12.50 3.98 9.90
CA LEU A 195 -12.51 2.66 10.52
C LEU A 195 -13.01 2.66 11.96
N GLU A 196 -13.03 3.80 12.64
CA GLU A 196 -13.62 3.93 13.98
C GLU A 196 -15.11 3.58 14.01
N ARG A 197 -15.79 3.71 12.87
CA ARG A 197 -17.23 3.40 12.72
C ARG A 197 -17.49 1.94 12.33
N VAL A 198 -16.45 1.15 12.11
CA VAL A 198 -16.56 -0.25 11.70
C VAL A 198 -16.84 -1.10 12.94
N PRO A 199 -17.99 -1.82 13.02
CA PRO A 199 -18.39 -2.53 14.22
C PRO A 199 -17.69 -3.89 14.40
N ALA A 200 -17.21 -4.50 13.31
CA ALA A 200 -16.56 -5.80 13.31
C ALA A 200 -15.74 -6.00 12.02
N PRO A 201 -14.75 -6.90 12.01
CA PRO A 201 -14.03 -7.29 10.79
C PRO A 201 -14.99 -7.73 9.67
N GLY A 202 -14.73 -7.28 8.46
CA GLY A 202 -15.61 -7.49 7.31
C GLY A 202 -15.00 -7.00 6.00
N ARG A 203 -15.86 -6.80 5.01
CA ARG A 203 -15.50 -6.32 3.67
C ARG A 203 -16.37 -5.13 3.28
N CYS A 204 -15.77 -4.14 2.65
CA CYS A 204 -16.44 -2.94 2.16
C CYS A 204 -15.87 -2.60 0.78
N GLY A 205 -16.70 -2.45 -0.25
CA GLY A 205 -16.22 -2.08 -1.60
C GLY A 205 -15.19 -3.05 -2.21
N GLY A 206 -15.20 -4.32 -1.77
CA GLY A 206 -14.24 -5.35 -2.21
C GLY A 206 -12.92 -5.39 -1.43
N ILE A 207 -12.71 -4.52 -0.44
CA ILE A 207 -11.51 -4.48 0.39
C ILE A 207 -11.78 -4.97 1.83
N PRO A 208 -10.76 -5.51 2.53
CA PRO A 208 -10.91 -5.90 3.93
C PRO A 208 -10.95 -4.66 4.82
N VAL A 209 -11.85 -4.65 5.80
CA VAL A 209 -11.98 -3.57 6.79
C VAL A 209 -12.18 -4.15 8.17
N ALA A 210 -11.61 -3.51 9.18
CA ALA A 210 -11.72 -3.93 10.57
C ALA A 210 -11.78 -2.71 11.50
N PRO A 211 -12.35 -2.85 12.70
CA PRO A 211 -12.22 -1.84 13.75
C PRO A 211 -10.74 -1.59 14.05
N VAL A 212 -10.42 -0.39 14.53
CA VAL A 212 -9.08 -0.05 15.00
C VAL A 212 -8.58 -1.09 16.01
N ASN A 213 -7.28 -1.40 15.97
CA ASN A 213 -6.61 -2.45 16.76
C ASN A 213 -6.99 -3.90 16.37
N ARG A 214 -7.63 -4.09 15.21
CA ARG A 214 -7.87 -5.40 14.60
C ARG A 214 -7.52 -5.38 13.10
N LEU A 215 -7.50 -6.55 12.48
CA LEU A 215 -7.34 -6.70 11.03
C LEU A 215 -8.44 -7.57 10.43
N ALA A 216 -8.63 -7.46 9.12
CA ALA A 216 -9.40 -8.40 8.30
C ALA A 216 -8.56 -8.87 7.11
N MET A 217 -8.81 -10.10 6.64
CA MET A 217 -8.25 -10.65 5.41
C MET A 217 -9.33 -10.83 4.33
N LEU A 218 -8.92 -10.70 3.07
CA LEU A 218 -9.64 -11.30 1.96
C LEU A 218 -9.38 -12.82 1.90
N THR A 219 -10.17 -13.51 1.09
CA THR A 219 -9.97 -14.94 0.76
C THR A 219 -9.71 -15.15 -0.73
N ASP A 220 -9.55 -14.05 -1.46
CA ASP A 220 -9.39 -14.02 -2.90
C ASP A 220 -8.64 -12.73 -3.27
N ILE A 221 -8.15 -12.66 -4.51
CA ILE A 221 -7.55 -11.44 -5.05
C ILE A 221 -8.62 -10.35 -5.23
N ILE A 222 -8.18 -9.10 -5.29
CA ILE A 222 -9.07 -7.97 -5.54
C ILE A 222 -9.59 -8.07 -6.98
N ARG A 223 -10.92 -8.15 -7.14
CA ARG A 223 -11.54 -8.20 -8.47
C ARG A 223 -11.48 -6.84 -9.17
N PRO A 224 -11.51 -6.81 -10.51
CA PRO A 224 -11.78 -5.61 -11.28
C PRO A 224 -13.01 -4.86 -10.74
N ARG A 225 -13.03 -3.52 -10.88
CA ARG A 225 -14.06 -2.55 -10.41
C ARG A 225 -13.90 -1.94 -9.03
N THR A 226 -12.96 -2.37 -8.20
CA THR A 226 -12.71 -1.58 -6.97
C THR A 226 -11.92 -0.33 -7.33
N THR A 227 -12.44 0.83 -6.94
CA THR A 227 -11.74 2.13 -6.98
C THR A 227 -11.30 2.57 -5.59
N VAL A 228 -11.48 1.70 -4.58
CA VAL A 228 -11.23 2.04 -3.17
C VAL A 228 -9.73 2.09 -2.87
N VAL A 229 -8.93 1.26 -3.54
CA VAL A 229 -7.47 1.24 -3.42
C VAL A 229 -6.88 1.35 -4.82
N PRO A 230 -6.07 2.39 -5.11
CA PRO A 230 -5.39 2.51 -6.39
C PRO A 230 -4.34 1.41 -6.55
N CYS A 231 -4.16 0.96 -7.78
CA CYS A 231 -3.15 -0.01 -8.18
C CYS A 231 -3.17 -1.34 -7.40
N ALA A 232 -4.36 -1.89 -7.16
CA ALA A 232 -4.52 -3.19 -6.50
C ALA A 232 -3.73 -4.30 -7.20
N ASN A 233 -2.96 -5.08 -6.43
CA ASN A 233 -2.19 -6.21 -6.96
C ASN A 233 -3.10 -7.41 -7.28
N GLN A 234 -2.75 -8.18 -8.32
CA GLN A 234 -3.39 -9.44 -8.71
C GLN A 234 -2.64 -10.69 -8.24
N ASP A 235 -1.49 -10.55 -7.58
CA ASP A 235 -0.63 -11.69 -7.19
C ASP A 235 -0.82 -12.14 -5.73
N VAL A 236 -1.62 -11.42 -4.93
CA VAL A 236 -1.67 -11.62 -3.47
C VAL A 236 -3.08 -11.53 -2.89
N ILE A 237 -3.34 -12.34 -1.87
CA ILE A 237 -4.48 -12.16 -0.96
C ILE A 237 -4.10 -11.08 0.07
N TYR A 238 -4.90 -10.00 0.12
CA TYR A 238 -4.67 -8.86 0.99
C TYR A 238 -5.35 -9.00 2.35
N GLY A 239 -4.67 -8.49 3.38
CA GLY A 239 -5.29 -8.05 4.62
C GLY A 239 -5.06 -6.57 4.86
N PHE A 240 -5.84 -6.02 5.79
CA PHE A 240 -5.68 -4.65 6.24
C PHE A 240 -6.14 -4.47 7.68
N GLY A 241 -5.40 -3.69 8.46
CA GLY A 241 -5.77 -3.22 9.79
C GLY A 241 -5.02 -1.94 10.15
N MET A 242 -5.67 -1.05 10.91
CA MET A 242 -5.04 0.14 11.47
C MET A 242 -5.06 0.09 12.99
N PHE A 243 -4.03 0.64 13.62
CA PHE A 243 -3.79 0.54 15.04
C PHE A 243 -3.68 1.94 15.67
N ASP A 244 -4.32 2.13 16.82
CA ASP A 244 -4.07 3.21 17.77
C ASP A 244 -3.26 2.64 18.92
N LEU A 245 -1.94 2.84 18.82
CA LEU A 245 -0.95 2.22 19.70
C LEU A 245 -0.66 3.06 20.95
N ALA A 246 -1.30 4.22 21.09
CA ALA A 246 -1.38 4.93 22.37
C ALA A 246 -2.51 4.38 23.26
N ALA A 247 -3.56 3.79 22.66
CA ALA A 247 -4.67 3.21 23.40
C ALA A 247 -4.32 1.83 23.98
N ASP A 248 -3.74 0.94 23.15
CA ASP A 248 -3.26 -0.38 23.60
C ASP A 248 -2.19 -0.91 22.64
N ALA A 249 -1.35 -1.82 23.12
CA ALA A 249 -0.51 -2.64 22.25
C ALA A 249 -1.37 -3.66 21.50
N VAL A 250 -0.93 -4.06 20.31
CA VAL A 250 -1.65 -4.99 19.44
C VAL A 250 -0.80 -6.23 19.22
N VAL A 251 -1.37 -7.41 19.43
CA VAL A 251 -0.75 -8.67 19.03
C VAL A 251 -1.09 -8.96 17.59
N ILE A 252 -0.09 -9.24 16.76
CA ILE A 252 -0.24 -9.79 15.42
C ILE A 252 0.20 -11.25 15.41
N GLN A 253 -0.57 -12.11 14.76
CA GLN A 253 -0.23 -13.53 14.61
C GLN A 253 0.28 -13.81 13.20
N ILE A 254 1.42 -14.50 13.13
CA ILE A 254 2.06 -14.94 11.91
C ILE A 254 2.00 -16.46 11.87
N PRO A 255 1.24 -17.06 10.93
CA PRO A 255 1.17 -18.51 10.79
C PRO A 255 2.42 -19.08 10.09
N ASP A 256 2.49 -20.40 10.05
CA ASP A 256 3.42 -21.08 9.15
C ASP A 256 2.85 -21.07 7.73
N PHE A 257 3.60 -20.51 6.80
CA PHE A 257 3.26 -20.42 5.38
C PHE A 257 4.01 -21.48 4.55
N GLY A 258 4.84 -22.32 5.17
CA GLY A 258 5.74 -23.23 4.48
C GLY A 258 6.59 -22.51 3.44
N ASP A 259 6.55 -23.01 2.21
CA ASP A 259 7.29 -22.43 1.09
C ASP A 259 6.53 -21.36 0.30
N ARG A 260 5.44 -20.81 0.82
CA ARG A 260 4.71 -19.71 0.17
C ARG A 260 5.39 -18.37 0.48
N PHE A 261 5.46 -17.47 -0.50
CA PHE A 261 5.89 -16.10 -0.23
C PHE A 261 4.80 -15.30 0.48
N TRP A 262 5.20 -14.53 1.49
CA TRP A 262 4.32 -13.67 2.27
C TRP A 262 5.11 -12.51 2.90
N LEU A 263 4.42 -11.42 3.20
CA LEU A 263 4.95 -10.31 4.01
C LEU A 263 3.84 -9.61 4.77
N TYR A 264 4.17 -8.99 5.90
CA TYR A 264 3.29 -8.09 6.62
C TYR A 264 3.93 -6.70 6.56
N GLN A 265 3.36 -5.82 5.76
CA GLN A 265 3.84 -4.45 5.77
C GLN A 265 3.32 -3.75 7.01
N LEU A 266 4.24 -3.41 7.91
CA LEU A 266 3.97 -2.58 9.07
C LEU A 266 4.49 -1.17 8.81
N GLY A 267 3.57 -0.24 8.57
CA GLY A 267 3.89 1.15 8.32
C GLY A 267 3.33 2.08 9.40
N ASP A 268 4.04 3.18 9.63
CA ASP A 268 3.68 4.22 10.57
C ASP A 268 2.68 5.21 9.94
N HIS A 269 2.28 6.25 10.67
CA HIS A 269 1.34 7.26 10.17
C HIS A 269 1.95 8.14 9.05
N ARG A 270 3.27 8.11 8.85
CA ARG A 270 3.93 8.75 7.70
C ARG A 270 3.95 7.89 6.45
N THR A 271 3.49 6.63 6.54
CA THR A 271 3.64 5.58 5.52
C THR A 271 5.06 5.03 5.37
N ASP A 272 5.95 5.31 6.33
CA ASP A 272 7.26 4.67 6.41
C ASP A 272 7.13 3.29 7.08
N ALA A 273 7.79 2.28 6.51
CA ALA A 273 7.84 0.95 7.09
C ALA A 273 8.76 0.95 8.32
N PHE A 274 8.24 0.51 9.47
CA PHE A 274 9.01 0.52 10.73
C PHE A 274 9.46 -0.87 11.18
N ALA A 275 9.02 -1.93 10.51
CA ALA A 275 9.39 -3.31 10.84
C ALA A 275 9.60 -4.17 9.60
N ARG A 276 10.43 -5.20 9.77
CA ARG A 276 10.84 -6.14 8.74
C ARG A 276 10.16 -7.48 8.99
N VAL A 277 8.99 -7.67 8.38
CA VAL A 277 8.13 -8.83 8.66
C VAL A 277 7.76 -9.52 7.36
N GLY A 278 8.34 -10.70 7.13
CA GLY A 278 8.07 -11.47 5.92
C GLY A 278 9.11 -12.54 5.67
N ARG A 279 8.86 -13.35 4.63
CA ARG A 279 9.72 -14.49 4.29
C ARG A 279 11.16 -14.07 4.00
N MET A 280 11.35 -12.96 3.28
CA MET A 280 12.66 -12.40 2.93
C MET A 280 13.50 -11.97 4.13
N HIS A 281 12.89 -11.84 5.31
CA HIS A 281 13.55 -11.44 6.54
C HIS A 281 13.76 -12.62 7.50
N GLY A 282 13.36 -13.83 7.11
CA GLY A 282 13.45 -15.02 7.96
C GLY A 282 12.55 -14.94 9.20
N THR A 283 11.47 -14.16 9.14
CA THR A 283 10.53 -14.02 10.25
C THR A 283 9.90 -15.37 10.58
N GLN A 284 9.94 -15.76 11.86
CA GLN A 284 9.42 -17.05 12.32
C GLN A 284 7.91 -16.97 12.60
N PRO A 285 7.15 -18.06 12.44
CA PRO A 285 5.76 -18.14 12.89
C PRO A 285 5.65 -17.85 14.39
N GLY A 286 4.55 -17.22 14.81
CA GLY A 286 4.28 -16.89 16.21
C GLY A 286 3.48 -15.59 16.39
N CYS A 287 3.29 -15.23 17.66
CA CYS A 287 2.65 -13.97 18.04
C CYS A 287 3.70 -12.89 18.27
N TYR A 288 3.52 -11.72 17.68
CA TYR A 288 4.39 -10.56 17.83
C TYR A 288 3.60 -9.39 18.39
N LEU A 289 4.24 -8.56 19.19
CA LEU A 289 3.63 -7.38 19.77
C LEU A 289 3.98 -6.15 18.94
N VAL A 290 2.99 -5.36 18.55
CA VAL A 290 3.14 -4.03 17.95
C VAL A 290 2.78 -2.99 19.00
N VAL A 291 3.69 -2.05 19.23
CA VAL A 291 3.59 -1.08 20.33
C VAL A 291 3.85 0.34 19.85
N GLY A 292 3.26 1.32 20.54
CA GLY A 292 3.45 2.74 20.24
C GLY A 292 4.82 3.26 20.71
N PRO A 293 5.17 4.51 20.41
CA PRO A 293 6.48 5.08 20.74
C PRO A 293 6.75 5.05 22.26
N ASP A 294 5.73 5.35 23.07
CA ASP A 294 5.85 5.53 24.52
C ASP A 294 5.51 4.27 25.34
N TRP A 295 5.22 3.13 24.69
CA TRP A 295 4.82 1.92 25.41
C TRP A 295 5.96 1.36 26.27
N ASN A 296 5.68 1.21 27.57
CA ASN A 296 6.59 0.77 28.62
C ASN A 296 6.07 -0.45 29.41
N GLY A 297 5.08 -1.17 28.86
CA GLY A 297 4.53 -2.37 29.48
C GLY A 297 5.48 -3.56 29.49
N THR A 298 5.04 -4.65 30.11
CA THR A 298 5.76 -5.93 30.11
C THR A 298 5.33 -6.80 28.94
N VAL A 299 6.29 -7.41 28.25
CA VAL A 299 6.00 -8.38 27.18
C VAL A 299 5.54 -9.71 27.79
N PRO A 300 4.32 -10.20 27.51
CA PRO A 300 3.86 -11.48 28.02
C PRO A 300 4.67 -12.67 27.47
N ALA A 301 4.70 -13.78 28.22
CA ALA A 301 5.27 -15.03 27.74
C ALA A 301 4.54 -15.54 26.49
N GLY A 302 5.28 -16.06 25.50
CA GLY A 302 4.71 -16.54 24.24
C GLY A 302 4.71 -15.50 23.09
N ILE A 303 5.11 -14.26 23.36
CA ILE A 303 5.42 -13.27 22.31
C ILE A 303 6.83 -13.51 21.76
N ALA A 304 6.93 -13.71 20.44
CA ALA A 304 8.17 -14.00 19.72
C ALA A 304 9.05 -12.75 19.49
N GLY A 305 8.44 -11.56 19.48
CA GLY A 305 9.17 -10.31 19.28
C GLY A 305 8.27 -9.08 19.42
N VAL A 306 8.91 -7.91 19.47
CA VAL A 306 8.23 -6.61 19.62
C VAL A 306 8.65 -5.69 18.48
N PHE A 307 7.67 -5.09 17.81
CA PHE A 307 7.84 -4.05 16.81
C PHE A 307 7.33 -2.72 17.35
N ARG A 308 8.18 -1.70 17.36
CA ARG A 308 7.84 -0.38 17.89
C ARG A 308 7.56 0.60 16.75
N CYS A 309 6.32 1.06 16.69
CA CYS A 309 5.91 2.11 15.77
C CYS A 309 6.43 3.47 16.29
N PRO A 310 7.04 4.32 15.44
CA PRO A 310 7.51 5.64 15.84
C PRO A 310 6.38 6.67 16.02
N THR A 311 5.15 6.35 15.61
CA THR A 311 3.97 7.23 15.71
C THR A 311 2.86 6.57 16.52
N ARG A 312 1.90 7.37 17.00
CA ARG A 312 0.71 6.85 17.72
C ARG A 312 -0.06 5.84 16.87
N TYR A 313 -0.29 6.17 15.61
CA TYR A 313 -1.02 5.31 14.69
C TYR A 313 -0.06 4.51 13.82
N GLY A 314 -0.44 3.28 13.49
CA GLY A 314 0.25 2.45 12.52
C GLY A 314 -0.75 1.59 11.75
N TYR A 315 -0.27 0.86 10.75
CA TYR A 315 -1.09 -0.06 9.98
C TYR A 315 -0.38 -1.38 9.71
N CYS A 316 -1.14 -2.41 9.39
CA CYS A 316 -0.66 -3.72 8.98
C CYS A 316 -1.36 -4.15 7.68
N LEU A 317 -0.57 -4.41 6.64
CA LEU A 317 -1.04 -4.98 5.36
C LEU A 317 -0.35 -6.32 5.09
N PRO A 318 -0.92 -7.43 5.59
CA PRO A 318 -0.53 -8.77 5.17
C PRO A 318 -0.77 -8.97 3.66
N ARG A 319 0.20 -9.60 3.00
CA ARG A 319 0.12 -10.02 1.60
C ARG A 319 0.58 -11.47 1.51
N VAL A 320 -0.27 -12.34 0.96
CA VAL A 320 0.03 -13.76 0.79
C VAL A 320 -0.01 -14.09 -0.70
N HIS A 321 1.11 -14.52 -1.27
CA HIS A 321 1.22 -14.79 -2.71
C HIS A 321 0.31 -15.95 -3.14
N VAL A 322 -0.30 -15.81 -4.31
CA VAL A 322 -1.05 -16.86 -5.02
C VAL A 322 -0.64 -16.87 -6.49
N ASN A 323 -0.61 -18.03 -7.13
CA ASN A 323 -0.15 -18.18 -8.52
C ASN A 323 -1.26 -18.01 -9.59
N GLY A 324 -2.46 -17.59 -9.19
CA GLY A 324 -3.62 -17.42 -10.08
C GLY A 324 -4.46 -18.67 -10.32
N THR A 325 -4.02 -19.85 -9.88
CA THR A 325 -4.86 -21.07 -9.92
C THR A 325 -5.79 -21.15 -8.71
N GLU A 326 -6.99 -21.70 -8.89
CA GLU A 326 -7.94 -21.88 -7.79
C GLU A 326 -7.39 -22.84 -6.72
N GLU A 327 -6.71 -23.91 -7.13
CA GLU A 327 -6.09 -24.88 -6.24
C GLU A 327 -5.07 -24.21 -5.30
N ASP A 328 -4.14 -23.42 -5.85
CA ASP A 328 -3.13 -22.71 -5.07
C ASP A 328 -3.77 -21.71 -4.11
N ARG A 329 -4.77 -20.94 -4.59
CA ARG A 329 -5.54 -20.00 -3.76
C ARG A 329 -6.21 -20.70 -2.58
N LEU A 330 -6.89 -21.82 -2.82
CA LEU A 330 -7.56 -22.60 -1.77
C LEU A 330 -6.55 -23.16 -0.76
N SER A 331 -5.37 -23.60 -1.23
CA SER A 331 -4.30 -24.11 -0.36
C SER A 331 -3.71 -23.04 0.58
N ALA A 332 -3.82 -21.75 0.22
CA ALA A 332 -3.36 -20.64 1.05
C ALA A 332 -4.32 -20.30 2.21
N LEU A 333 -5.61 -20.66 2.09
CA LEU A 333 -6.65 -20.25 3.03
C LEU A 333 -6.45 -20.71 4.49
N PRO A 334 -5.94 -21.93 4.78
CA PRO A 334 -5.66 -22.33 6.15
C PRO A 334 -4.67 -21.39 6.86
N ALA A 335 -3.59 -20.98 6.19
CA ALA A 335 -2.65 -20.01 6.73
C ALA A 335 -3.29 -18.61 6.82
N VAL A 336 -3.99 -18.16 5.77
CA VAL A 336 -4.71 -16.86 5.77
C VAL A 336 -5.69 -16.75 6.95
N ASN A 337 -6.40 -17.82 7.29
CA ASN A 337 -7.32 -17.86 8.43
C ASN A 337 -6.62 -17.72 9.79
N GLN A 338 -5.31 -17.89 9.87
CA GLN A 338 -4.51 -17.68 11.08
C GLN A 338 -3.83 -16.30 11.12
N ILE A 339 -4.00 -15.47 10.10
CA ILE A 339 -3.56 -14.08 10.10
C ILE A 339 -4.59 -13.26 10.87
N VAL A 340 -4.26 -12.83 12.09
CA VAL A 340 -5.14 -12.02 12.95
C VAL A 340 -4.36 -10.94 13.68
N ALA A 341 -5.05 -9.86 14.05
CA ALA A 341 -4.57 -8.86 14.99
C ALA A 341 -5.65 -8.56 16.03
N TYR A 342 -5.23 -8.39 17.29
CA TYR A 342 -6.13 -8.12 18.41
C TYR A 342 -5.41 -7.37 19.54
N PRO A 343 -6.14 -6.63 20.39
CA PRO A 343 -5.56 -5.94 21.55
C PRO A 343 -4.80 -6.87 22.50
N LEU A 344 -3.72 -6.38 23.09
CA LEU A 344 -2.88 -7.14 24.03
C LEU A 344 -3.69 -7.70 25.21
N ALA A 345 -4.70 -6.97 25.68
CA ALA A 345 -5.58 -7.43 26.75
C ALA A 345 -6.30 -8.76 26.47
N GLU A 346 -6.43 -9.16 25.20
CA GLU A 346 -7.03 -10.43 24.81
C GLU A 346 -6.02 -11.58 24.70
N PHE A 347 -4.71 -11.33 24.84
CA PHE A 347 -3.69 -12.36 24.64
C PHE A 347 -3.70 -13.41 25.76
N ASP A 348 -3.91 -14.66 25.37
CA ASP A 348 -3.95 -15.83 26.26
C ASP A 348 -2.87 -16.88 25.94
N GLY A 349 -1.97 -16.57 25.00
CA GLY A 349 -0.92 -17.48 24.52
C GLY A 349 -1.40 -18.56 23.54
N SER A 350 -2.70 -18.63 23.22
CA SER A 350 -3.23 -19.59 22.27
C SER A 350 -3.18 -19.07 20.83
N SER A 351 -3.00 -19.98 19.87
CA SER A 351 -3.12 -19.65 18.44
C SER A 351 -4.59 -19.45 18.08
N ARG A 352 -4.87 -18.38 17.34
CA ARG A 352 -6.22 -18.02 16.89
C ARG A 352 -6.43 -18.37 15.42
N THR A 353 -7.67 -18.66 15.06
CA THR A 353 -8.08 -18.88 13.67
C THR A 353 -9.43 -18.20 13.45
N HIS A 354 -9.56 -17.49 12.34
CA HIS A 354 -10.79 -16.82 11.92
C HIS A 354 -11.12 -17.27 10.50
N ASP A 355 -12.36 -17.73 10.28
CA ASP A 355 -12.83 -18.10 8.94
C ASP A 355 -13.21 -16.84 8.14
N TRP A 356 -12.25 -16.30 7.40
CA TRP A 356 -12.44 -15.08 6.59
C TRP A 356 -13.40 -15.27 5.40
N SER A 357 -13.79 -16.50 5.08
CA SER A 357 -14.80 -16.77 4.05
C SER A 357 -16.19 -16.33 4.50
N ARG A 358 -16.41 -16.23 5.82
CA ARG A 358 -17.67 -15.81 6.45
C ARG A 358 -17.71 -14.31 6.81
N SER A 359 -16.71 -13.55 6.39
CA SER A 359 -16.66 -12.10 6.64
C SER A 359 -17.88 -11.39 6.04
N ARG A 360 -18.50 -10.52 6.84
CA ARG A 360 -19.71 -9.80 6.44
C ARG A 360 -19.38 -8.71 5.43
N TRP A 361 -20.28 -8.50 4.48
CA TRP A 361 -20.32 -7.26 3.69
C TRP A 361 -20.89 -6.14 4.55
N LEU A 362 -20.10 -5.08 4.72
CA LEU A 362 -20.47 -3.90 5.48
C LEU A 362 -20.93 -2.79 4.53
N PRO A 363 -21.76 -1.83 5.02
CA PRO A 363 -22.10 -0.64 4.26
C PRO A 363 -20.86 0.10 3.77
N ASN A 364 -20.98 0.76 2.61
CA ASN A 364 -19.86 1.50 2.05
C ASN A 364 -19.39 2.60 3.03
N LEU A 365 -18.13 2.54 3.44
CA LEU A 365 -17.48 3.53 4.31
C LEU A 365 -17.10 4.80 3.55
N ALA A 366 -17.11 4.77 2.21
CA ALA A 366 -16.94 5.97 1.42
C ALA A 366 -18.10 6.94 1.72
N SER A 367 -17.76 8.11 2.26
CA SER A 367 -18.68 9.23 2.37
C SER A 367 -19.31 9.49 0.99
N ARG A 368 -20.64 9.56 0.96
CA ARG A 368 -21.39 10.00 -0.22
C ARG A 368 -20.99 11.45 -0.52
N GLY A 369 -20.00 11.62 -1.40
CA GLY A 369 -19.54 12.94 -1.85
C GLY A 369 -18.06 13.16 -1.59
N ARG A 370 -17.22 12.65 -2.49
CA ARG A 370 -15.98 13.24 -3.04
C ARG A 370 -15.33 12.14 -3.89
N HIS A 371 -14.88 12.50 -5.09
CA HIS A 371 -14.23 11.56 -5.99
C HIS A 371 -12.99 10.94 -5.30
N GLN A 372 -12.95 9.60 -5.25
CA GLN A 372 -11.72 8.79 -5.22
C GLN A 372 -10.69 9.11 -4.11
N GLY A 373 -11.07 9.02 -2.82
CA GLY A 373 -10.10 8.76 -1.74
C GLY A 373 -8.85 9.65 -1.69
N GLY A 374 -9.02 10.97 -1.65
CA GLY A 374 -7.92 11.94 -1.54
C GLY A 374 -8.04 12.88 -0.34
N VAL A 375 -7.11 13.82 -0.21
CA VAL A 375 -7.14 14.89 0.81
C VAL A 375 -7.73 16.16 0.20
N SER A 376 -8.88 16.59 0.72
CA SER A 376 -9.49 17.85 0.30
C SER A 376 -8.75 19.04 0.94
N PRO A 377 -8.38 20.08 0.17
CA PRO A 377 -7.84 21.33 0.73
C PRO A 377 -8.75 21.95 1.79
N GLU A 378 -10.07 21.87 1.61
CA GLU A 378 -11.04 22.43 2.55
C GLU A 378 -11.03 21.73 3.91
N ALA A 379 -10.86 20.40 3.93
CA ALA A 379 -10.84 19.60 5.16
C ALA A 379 -9.44 19.47 5.78
N PHE A 380 -8.38 19.86 5.06
CA PHE A 380 -6.99 19.61 5.46
C PHE A 380 -6.62 20.30 6.79
N PHE A 381 -6.92 21.60 6.92
CA PHE A 381 -6.53 22.37 8.10
C PHE A 381 -7.34 22.02 9.35
N GLU A 382 -8.49 21.36 9.20
CA GLU A 382 -9.26 20.79 10.31
C GLU A 382 -8.56 19.53 10.87
N ALA A 383 -7.97 18.70 10.01
CA ALA A 383 -7.27 17.47 10.41
C ALA A 383 -5.82 17.71 10.87
N LEU A 384 -5.18 18.78 10.38
CA LEU A 384 -3.75 19.06 10.64
C LEU A 384 -3.37 19.10 12.13
N PRO A 385 -4.14 19.74 13.05
CA PRO A 385 -3.80 19.76 14.48
C PRO A 385 -3.74 18.35 15.09
N GLU A 386 -4.67 17.47 14.72
CA GLU A 386 -4.69 16.09 15.21
C GLU A 386 -3.52 15.27 14.64
N VAL A 387 -3.15 15.51 13.38
CA VAL A 387 -1.97 14.88 12.77
C VAL A 387 -0.69 15.30 13.48
N LEU A 388 -0.49 16.59 13.75
CA LEU A 388 0.70 17.09 14.44
C LEU A 388 0.80 16.57 15.89
N ALA A 389 -0.34 16.31 16.54
CA ALA A 389 -0.38 15.72 17.87
C ALA A 389 -0.07 14.21 17.87
N ALA A 390 -0.49 13.49 16.83
CA ALA A 390 -0.33 12.03 16.74
C ALA A 390 1.03 11.57 16.18
N VAL A 391 1.72 12.46 15.45
CA VAL A 391 2.96 12.18 14.74
C VAL A 391 4.06 13.07 15.33
N PRO A 392 4.94 12.56 16.22
CA PRO A 392 6.06 13.35 16.77
C PRO A 392 7.02 13.78 15.65
N PRO A 393 7.63 14.98 15.66
CA PRO A 393 8.56 15.40 14.60
C PRO A 393 9.74 14.44 14.44
N LEU A 394 10.19 14.21 13.19
CA LEU A 394 11.50 13.62 12.95
C LEU A 394 12.60 14.57 13.46
N PRO A 395 13.81 14.07 13.78
CA PRO A 395 14.92 14.94 14.16
C PRO A 395 15.17 16.03 13.10
N GLY A 396 15.07 17.30 13.50
CA GLY A 396 15.20 18.46 12.62
C GLY A 396 13.87 19.06 12.13
N GLU A 397 12.73 18.35 12.26
CA GLU A 397 11.41 18.87 11.92
C GLU A 397 10.80 19.77 13.00
N GLU A 398 11.47 20.01 14.14
CA GLU A 398 10.89 20.78 15.26
C GLU A 398 10.50 22.21 14.84
N SER A 399 11.31 22.84 14.00
CA SER A 399 11.04 24.17 13.45
C SER A 399 9.88 24.17 12.44
N LEU A 400 9.77 23.11 11.63
CA LEU A 400 8.66 22.90 10.69
C LEU A 400 7.34 22.78 11.46
N TYR A 401 7.31 21.95 12.49
CA TYR A 401 6.16 21.79 13.38
C TYR A 401 5.78 23.09 14.07
N ALA A 402 6.77 23.85 14.57
CA ALA A 402 6.52 25.15 15.19
C ALA A 402 5.87 26.15 14.21
N ARG A 403 6.30 26.16 12.93
CA ARG A 403 5.69 26.98 11.89
C ARG A 403 4.26 26.55 11.57
N PHE A 404 3.99 25.25 11.43
CA PHE A 404 2.63 24.76 11.20
C PHE A 404 1.69 25.04 12.37
N GLN A 405 2.16 24.92 13.61
CA GLN A 405 1.38 25.36 14.78
C GLN A 405 1.15 26.88 14.79
N GLY A 406 2.13 27.67 14.33
CA GLY A 406 1.97 29.11 14.13
C GLY A 406 0.91 29.43 13.09
N LEU A 407 0.89 28.71 11.97
CA LEU A 407 -0.14 28.81 10.94
C LEU A 407 -1.54 28.50 11.51
N ILE A 408 -1.68 27.38 12.24
CA ILE A 408 -2.94 27.00 12.88
C ILE A 408 -3.44 28.11 13.80
N ARG A 409 -2.59 28.59 14.72
CA ARG A 409 -2.93 29.71 15.63
C ARG A 409 -3.29 30.99 14.88
N ALA A 410 -2.62 31.27 13.76
CA ALA A 410 -2.95 32.44 12.96
C ALA A 410 -4.37 32.33 12.36
N MET A 411 -4.86 31.13 12.03
CA MET A 411 -6.20 30.95 11.46
C MET A 411 -7.31 30.81 12.51
N GLU A 412 -6.96 30.63 13.79
CA GLU A 412 -7.93 30.45 14.89
C GLU A 412 -8.90 31.65 14.96
N ASN A 413 -10.20 31.35 14.90
CA ASN A 413 -11.29 32.34 14.92
C ASN A 413 -11.19 33.44 13.82
N ARG A 414 -10.41 33.21 12.76
CA ARG A 414 -10.16 34.12 11.65
C ARG A 414 -10.51 33.46 10.30
N PRO A 415 -11.81 33.36 9.96
CA PRO A 415 -12.27 32.64 8.77
C PRO A 415 -11.71 33.20 7.45
N GLU A 416 -11.38 34.50 7.40
CA GLU A 416 -10.73 35.14 6.26
C GLU A 416 -9.32 34.59 6.00
N LEU A 417 -8.54 34.34 7.06
CA LEU A 417 -7.20 33.76 6.93
C LEU A 417 -7.26 32.27 6.63
N MET A 418 -8.24 31.56 7.21
CA MET A 418 -8.53 30.18 6.84
C MET A 418 -8.85 30.06 5.35
N ALA A 419 -9.69 30.95 4.82
CA ALA A 419 -10.04 30.97 3.40
C ALA A 419 -8.79 31.15 2.51
N HIS A 420 -7.87 32.04 2.88
CA HIS A 420 -6.61 32.21 2.15
C HIS A 420 -5.67 31.00 2.24
N ALA A 421 -5.62 30.31 3.39
CA ALA A 421 -4.84 29.09 3.53
C ALA A 421 -5.43 27.94 2.68
N VAL A 422 -6.75 27.79 2.68
CA VAL A 422 -7.46 26.81 1.83
C VAL A 422 -7.23 27.12 0.35
N GLU A 423 -7.31 28.38 -0.06
CA GLU A 423 -6.98 28.78 -1.44
C GLU A 423 -5.55 28.41 -1.82
N ALA A 424 -4.58 28.69 -0.95
CA ALA A 424 -3.19 28.33 -1.16
C ALA A 424 -2.97 26.80 -1.22
N ALA A 425 -3.67 26.03 -0.37
CA ALA A 425 -3.67 24.57 -0.43
C ALA A 425 -4.31 24.04 -1.73
N SER A 426 -5.39 24.67 -2.22
CA SER A 426 -6.00 24.33 -3.51
C SER A 426 -5.07 24.61 -4.70
N GLU A 427 -4.25 25.67 -4.61
CA GLU A 427 -3.18 25.91 -5.60
C GLU A 427 -2.11 24.83 -5.54
N ALA A 428 -1.66 24.43 -4.34
CA ALA A 428 -0.72 23.31 -4.19
C ALA A 428 -1.30 21.98 -4.68
N GLU A 429 -2.57 21.69 -4.41
CA GLU A 429 -3.24 20.49 -4.94
C GLU A 429 -3.20 20.51 -6.47
N ARG A 430 -3.62 21.60 -7.11
CA ARG A 430 -3.65 21.73 -8.58
C ARG A 430 -2.26 21.70 -9.22
N ASP A 431 -1.30 22.46 -8.69
CA ASP A 431 -0.03 22.71 -9.38
C ASP A 431 1.07 21.71 -8.99
N ILE A 432 0.93 21.03 -7.84
CA ILE A 432 1.94 20.13 -7.29
C ILE A 432 1.39 18.70 -7.16
N VAL A 433 0.29 18.51 -6.45
CA VAL A 433 -0.16 17.16 -6.05
C VAL A 433 -0.96 16.43 -7.14
N GLU A 434 -1.88 17.09 -7.85
CA GLU A 434 -2.65 16.52 -8.96
C GLU A 434 -1.73 15.97 -10.06
N PRO A 435 -0.68 16.68 -10.51
CA PRO A 435 0.29 16.14 -11.46
C PRO A 435 1.00 14.86 -10.97
N MET A 436 1.21 14.70 -9.66
CA MET A 436 1.84 13.52 -9.08
C MET A 436 0.97 12.27 -9.17
N PHE A 437 -0.31 12.38 -9.54
CA PHE A 437 -1.12 11.21 -9.84
C PHE A 437 -0.59 10.42 -11.04
N HIS A 438 0.03 11.08 -12.02
CA HIS A 438 0.57 10.41 -13.21
C HIS A 438 1.99 9.89 -12.95
N PHE A 439 2.23 8.59 -13.15
CA PHE A 439 3.51 7.97 -12.80
C PHE A 439 4.73 8.53 -13.54
N ARG A 440 4.55 9.09 -14.73
CA ARG A 440 5.62 9.85 -15.42
C ARG A 440 6.20 11.03 -14.62
N ASN A 441 5.48 11.50 -13.59
CA ASN A 441 5.88 12.58 -12.70
C ASN A 441 6.34 12.07 -11.30
N VAL A 442 6.40 10.75 -11.10
CA VAL A 442 6.68 10.13 -9.80
C VAL A 442 8.03 9.40 -9.82
N GLY A 443 8.93 9.78 -8.93
CA GLY A 443 10.25 9.13 -8.78
C GLY A 443 11.24 9.49 -9.89
N ARG A 444 12.32 8.71 -10.01
CA ARG A 444 13.36 8.93 -11.02
C ARG A 444 12.93 8.36 -12.37
N SER A 445 13.31 9.02 -13.46
CA SER A 445 13.17 8.49 -14.82
C SER A 445 14.28 7.50 -15.16
N LEU A 446 13.94 6.49 -15.94
CA LEU A 446 14.79 5.40 -16.42
C LEU A 446 14.71 5.28 -17.95
N PRO A 447 15.59 4.49 -18.59
CA PRO A 447 15.47 4.18 -20.01
C PRO A 447 14.08 3.66 -20.38
N GLY A 448 13.61 4.00 -21.58
CA GLY A 448 12.29 3.58 -22.05
C GLY A 448 11.11 4.25 -21.35
N HIS A 449 11.34 5.39 -20.70
CA HIS A 449 10.34 6.21 -19.99
C HIS A 449 9.72 5.57 -18.74
N TRP A 450 10.30 4.47 -18.26
CA TRP A 450 9.96 3.92 -16.95
C TRP A 450 10.31 4.93 -15.85
N THR A 451 9.55 4.93 -14.77
CA THR A 451 9.89 5.62 -13.54
C THR A 451 9.95 4.66 -12.36
N THR A 452 10.70 5.01 -11.31
CA THR A 452 10.77 4.20 -10.09
C THR A 452 11.03 5.08 -8.86
N VAL A 453 10.60 4.59 -7.70
CA VAL A 453 10.82 5.23 -6.40
C VAL A 453 11.81 4.38 -5.61
N ASP A 454 12.98 4.94 -5.32
CA ASP A 454 14.11 4.17 -4.81
C ASP A 454 14.05 3.84 -3.33
N ASN A 455 13.58 4.81 -2.54
CA ASN A 455 13.43 4.66 -1.09
C ASN A 455 12.26 3.75 -0.73
N GLY A 456 11.25 3.63 -1.59
CA GLY A 456 10.00 2.94 -1.26
C GLY A 456 9.40 3.51 0.03
N ALA A 457 8.88 2.65 0.91
CA ALA A 457 8.41 3.05 2.25
C ALA A 457 9.53 3.43 3.25
N SER A 458 10.54 4.16 2.81
CA SER A 458 11.63 4.70 3.66
C SER A 458 11.90 6.16 3.30
N PHE A 459 10.84 6.96 3.29
CA PHE A 459 10.81 8.32 2.78
C PHE A 459 11.59 9.30 3.67
N GLY A 460 11.53 9.16 5.01
CA GLY A 460 12.21 10.09 5.92
C GLY A 460 11.81 11.55 5.68
N GLY A 461 12.76 12.38 5.22
CA GLY A 461 12.53 13.80 4.88
C GLY A 461 12.08 14.06 3.42
N ASP A 462 11.94 13.02 2.59
CA ASP A 462 11.54 13.14 1.18
C ASP A 462 10.02 13.28 1.04
N TYR A 463 9.51 14.47 1.39
CA TYR A 463 8.07 14.74 1.44
C TYR A 463 7.41 14.70 0.07
N LEU A 464 8.12 15.14 -0.99
CA LEU A 464 7.56 15.15 -2.35
C LEU A 464 7.33 13.71 -2.84
N THR A 465 8.30 12.82 -2.68
CA THR A 465 8.12 11.42 -3.08
C THR A 465 7.07 10.73 -2.22
N ARG A 466 7.03 11.00 -0.90
CA ARG A 466 5.98 10.46 -0.01
C ARG A 466 4.58 10.88 -0.46
N THR A 467 4.40 12.17 -0.74
CA THR A 467 3.10 12.70 -1.19
C THR A 467 2.74 12.21 -2.58
N ALA A 468 3.70 12.12 -3.49
CA ALA A 468 3.48 11.54 -4.81
C ALA A 468 2.99 10.09 -4.70
N VAL A 469 3.70 9.25 -3.95
CA VAL A 469 3.31 7.85 -3.73
C VAL A 469 1.95 7.74 -3.03
N ALA A 470 1.68 8.59 -2.02
CA ALA A 470 0.38 8.58 -1.35
C ALA A 470 -0.77 8.94 -2.31
N LYS A 471 -0.53 9.85 -3.25
CA LYS A 471 -1.51 10.25 -4.28
C LYS A 471 -1.68 9.18 -5.36
N SER A 472 -0.60 8.59 -5.87
CA SER A 472 -0.64 7.71 -7.04
C SER A 472 -0.86 6.23 -6.70
N ASN A 473 -0.25 5.72 -5.63
CA ASN A 473 -0.19 4.29 -5.33
C ASN A 473 0.24 3.98 -3.88
N VAL A 474 -0.49 4.55 -2.92
CA VAL A 474 -0.21 4.45 -1.48
C VAL A 474 0.05 3.02 -1.00
N PHE A 475 0.75 2.88 0.13
CA PHE A 475 1.15 1.59 0.72
C PHE A 475 2.16 0.79 -0.11
N VAL A 476 3.08 1.46 -0.80
CA VAL A 476 4.28 0.81 -1.36
C VAL A 476 5.09 0.12 -0.28
N ASN A 477 5.71 -1.00 -0.60
CA ASN A 477 6.68 -1.67 0.28
C ASN A 477 8.05 -0.96 0.32
N THR A 478 8.92 -1.39 1.22
CA THR A 478 10.35 -1.04 1.13
C THR A 478 10.96 -1.66 -0.12
N ALA A 479 12.01 -1.05 -0.66
CA ALA A 479 12.68 -1.54 -1.87
C ALA A 479 13.15 -3.00 -1.76
N GLN A 480 13.58 -3.44 -0.57
CA GLN A 480 14.04 -4.81 -0.32
C GLN A 480 12.91 -5.84 -0.29
N GLU A 481 11.68 -5.40 -0.01
CA GLU A 481 10.48 -6.25 -0.01
C GLU A 481 9.87 -6.32 -1.41
N ALA A 482 9.72 -5.18 -2.08
CA ALA A 482 9.31 -5.11 -3.46
C ALA A 482 9.83 -3.84 -4.16
N ARG A 483 10.25 -3.99 -5.42
CA ARG A 483 10.58 -2.87 -6.31
C ARG A 483 9.48 -2.65 -7.33
N TYR A 484 9.19 -1.38 -7.59
CA TYR A 484 8.10 -0.94 -8.44
C TYR A 484 8.64 -0.11 -9.59
N TYR A 485 8.22 -0.43 -10.81
CA TYR A 485 8.48 0.34 -12.00
C TYR A 485 7.16 0.71 -12.64
N TYR A 486 7.01 1.97 -12.97
CA TYR A 486 5.79 2.53 -13.51
C TYR A 486 6.04 3.01 -14.94
N LEU A 487 5.06 2.82 -15.80
CA LEU A 487 5.14 3.27 -17.17
C LEU A 487 3.81 3.77 -17.66
N ASP A 488 3.85 4.97 -18.22
CA ASP A 488 2.69 5.54 -18.86
C ASP A 488 2.96 6.02 -20.30
N LEU A 489 4.21 5.92 -20.74
CA LEU A 489 4.68 6.38 -22.05
C LEU A 489 5.27 5.20 -22.80
N ASP A 490 5.13 5.16 -24.11
CA ASP A 490 5.87 4.23 -24.96
C ASP A 490 7.30 4.71 -25.21
N ALA A 491 8.08 3.91 -25.95
CA ALA A 491 9.48 4.18 -26.28
C ALA A 491 9.73 5.49 -27.07
N LEU A 492 8.69 6.06 -27.69
CA LEU A 492 8.76 7.33 -28.41
C LEU A 492 8.33 8.52 -27.53
N GLY A 493 7.95 8.26 -26.28
CA GLY A 493 7.45 9.26 -25.35
C GLY A 493 5.98 9.62 -25.57
N GLU A 494 5.23 8.82 -26.34
CA GLU A 494 3.80 9.01 -26.54
C GLU A 494 2.99 8.29 -25.46
N ARG A 495 1.76 8.73 -25.22
CA ARG A 495 0.89 8.12 -24.20
C ARG A 495 0.51 6.69 -24.59
N LEU A 496 0.49 5.82 -23.58
CA LEU A 496 -0.12 4.49 -23.71
C LEU A 496 -1.64 4.64 -23.80
N GLU A 497 -2.21 4.24 -24.93
CA GLU A 497 -3.63 4.39 -25.28
C GLU A 497 -4.22 3.03 -25.64
N GLY A 498 -5.33 2.65 -25.01
CA GLY A 498 -5.84 1.30 -25.09
C GLY A 498 -6.43 0.88 -26.44
N GLY A 499 -6.61 1.82 -27.38
CA GLY A 499 -6.99 1.53 -28.77
C GLY A 499 -5.83 1.06 -29.65
N GLU A 500 -4.60 1.15 -29.15
CA GLU A 500 -3.37 0.79 -29.87
C GLU A 500 -2.81 -0.56 -29.38
N HIS A 501 -1.86 -1.10 -30.13
CA HIS A 501 -1.15 -2.33 -29.79
C HIS A 501 0.29 -2.02 -29.41
N TYR A 502 0.76 -2.67 -28.34
CA TYR A 502 2.10 -2.54 -27.82
C TYR A 502 2.72 -3.90 -27.51
N ARG A 503 4.03 -3.90 -27.42
CA ARG A 503 4.85 -5.06 -27.09
C ARG A 503 5.91 -4.69 -26.05
N LEU A 504 5.95 -5.46 -24.97
CA LEU A 504 7.03 -5.47 -23.99
C LEU A 504 7.83 -6.76 -24.17
N THR A 505 9.07 -6.66 -24.63
CA THR A 505 9.94 -7.83 -24.83
C THR A 505 11.09 -7.81 -23.85
N PHE A 506 11.15 -8.82 -22.97
CA PHE A 506 12.32 -9.15 -22.17
C PHE A 506 13.23 -10.06 -23.00
N PRO A 507 14.46 -9.61 -23.33
CA PRO A 507 15.44 -10.47 -23.98
C PRO A 507 15.75 -11.73 -23.17
N ALA A 508 16.27 -12.75 -23.84
CA ALA A 508 16.73 -13.96 -23.18
C ALA A 508 17.74 -13.64 -22.05
N GLY A 509 17.50 -14.20 -20.86
CA GLY A 509 18.33 -13.95 -19.67
C GLY A 509 18.16 -12.56 -19.03
N ALA A 510 17.22 -11.73 -19.51
CA ALA A 510 16.98 -10.37 -19.01
C ALA A 510 15.58 -10.18 -18.38
N LEU A 511 14.94 -11.28 -17.94
CA LEU A 511 13.71 -11.22 -17.15
C LEU A 511 13.93 -10.41 -15.85
N PRO A 512 12.86 -9.87 -15.22
CA PRO A 512 12.96 -9.17 -13.95
C PRO A 512 13.63 -10.05 -12.86
N PRO A 513 14.78 -9.64 -12.30
CA PRO A 513 15.50 -10.41 -11.29
C PRO A 513 14.77 -10.43 -9.95
N ALA A 514 14.05 -11.52 -9.68
CA ALA A 514 13.22 -11.69 -8.48
C ALA A 514 13.57 -12.98 -7.74
N ARG A 515 13.79 -12.89 -6.43
CA ARG A 515 13.95 -14.07 -5.56
C ARG A 515 12.62 -14.70 -5.18
N ALA A 516 11.50 -13.98 -5.33
CA ALA A 516 10.15 -14.50 -5.11
C ALA A 516 9.35 -14.60 -6.42
N PHE A 517 8.89 -13.48 -6.94
CA PHE A 517 8.14 -13.41 -8.20
C PHE A 517 8.12 -11.98 -8.74
N TRP A 518 7.72 -11.82 -10.00
CA TRP A 518 7.44 -10.52 -10.59
C TRP A 518 6.13 -10.56 -11.38
N SER A 519 5.52 -9.40 -11.61
CA SER A 519 4.31 -9.25 -12.44
C SER A 519 4.26 -7.88 -13.12
N VAL A 520 3.69 -7.83 -14.32
CA VAL A 520 3.29 -6.62 -15.02
C VAL A 520 1.77 -6.55 -14.99
N THR A 521 1.22 -5.47 -14.44
CA THR A 521 -0.23 -5.25 -14.34
C THR A 521 -0.64 -3.99 -15.11
N ILE A 522 -1.81 -4.03 -15.74
CA ILE A 522 -2.41 -2.88 -16.42
C ILE A 522 -3.41 -2.17 -15.51
N TYR A 523 -3.45 -0.84 -15.59
CA TYR A 523 -4.40 0.02 -14.88
C TYR A 523 -5.00 1.08 -15.81
N ASP A 524 -6.26 1.42 -15.59
CA ASP A 524 -6.95 2.51 -16.31
C ASP A 524 -6.44 3.91 -15.88
N GLU A 525 -6.98 4.95 -16.50
CA GLU A 525 -6.66 6.36 -16.20
C GLU A 525 -6.93 6.77 -14.73
N ARG A 526 -7.64 5.95 -13.96
CA ARG A 526 -7.94 6.16 -12.52
C ARG A 526 -7.09 5.27 -11.63
N HIS A 527 -6.07 4.61 -12.19
CA HIS A 527 -5.25 3.63 -11.50
C HIS A 527 -6.06 2.43 -10.96
N ALA A 528 -7.23 2.16 -11.53
CA ALA A 528 -8.06 1.01 -11.18
C ALA A 528 -7.80 -0.16 -12.15
N LEU A 529 -8.08 -1.38 -11.69
CA LEU A 529 -8.06 -2.55 -12.57
C LEU A 529 -9.14 -2.38 -13.65
N PRO A 530 -8.79 -2.53 -14.94
CA PRO A 530 -9.73 -2.38 -16.05
C PRO A 530 -10.95 -3.30 -15.93
N ASP A 531 -12.10 -2.82 -16.42
CA ASP A 531 -13.26 -3.68 -16.64
C ASP A 531 -12.98 -4.69 -17.77
N GLY A 532 -13.52 -5.92 -17.65
CA GLY A 532 -13.46 -6.94 -18.70
C GLY A 532 -12.92 -8.29 -18.21
N ASP A 533 -13.18 -9.33 -19.01
CA ASP A 533 -12.89 -10.74 -18.69
C ASP A 533 -11.49 -11.22 -19.14
N GLY A 534 -10.58 -10.29 -19.41
CA GLY A 534 -9.20 -10.57 -19.83
C GLY A 534 -8.20 -10.61 -18.67
N PRO A 535 -7.02 -11.21 -18.88
CA PRO A 535 -5.92 -11.11 -17.92
C PRO A 535 -5.45 -9.66 -17.78
N HIS A 536 -5.49 -9.16 -16.54
CA HIS A 536 -5.01 -7.81 -16.17
C HIS A 536 -3.57 -7.81 -15.66
N ALA A 537 -3.00 -8.99 -15.43
CA ALA A 537 -1.61 -9.16 -15.01
C ALA A 537 -0.98 -10.41 -15.63
N ILE A 538 0.31 -10.32 -15.92
CA ILE A 538 1.18 -11.45 -16.31
C ILE A 538 2.42 -11.39 -15.45
N GLY A 539 2.83 -12.52 -14.90
CA GLY A 539 4.00 -12.62 -14.04
C GLY A 539 4.70 -13.97 -14.12
N SER A 540 5.80 -14.11 -13.37
CA SER A 540 6.61 -15.33 -13.32
C SER A 540 5.88 -16.57 -12.82
N HIS A 541 4.72 -16.39 -12.20
CA HIS A 541 3.87 -17.45 -11.65
C HIS A 541 2.63 -17.71 -12.51
N SER A 542 2.36 -16.89 -13.52
CA SER A 542 1.17 -17.02 -14.36
C SER A 542 1.23 -18.35 -15.12
N ALA A 543 0.16 -19.13 -15.02
CA ALA A 543 0.03 -20.37 -15.79
C ALA A 543 -0.04 -20.06 -17.29
N GLY A 544 0.66 -20.84 -18.11
CA GLY A 544 0.63 -20.69 -19.57
C GLY A 544 1.44 -19.53 -20.12
N VAL A 545 2.42 -19.00 -19.35
CA VAL A 545 3.41 -18.07 -19.92
C VAL A 545 4.31 -18.82 -20.90
N GLU A 546 4.35 -18.38 -22.15
CA GLU A 546 5.13 -19.02 -23.21
C GLU A 546 6.35 -18.17 -23.58
N PHE A 547 7.51 -18.82 -23.69
CA PHE A 547 8.75 -18.19 -24.13
C PHE A 547 8.99 -18.48 -25.61
N ALA A 548 9.65 -17.56 -26.30
CA ALA A 548 10.16 -17.83 -27.65
C ALA A 548 11.30 -18.85 -27.60
N GLU A 549 11.64 -19.44 -28.76
CA GLU A 549 12.71 -20.45 -28.86
C GLU A 549 14.08 -19.94 -28.38
N ASP A 550 14.34 -18.63 -28.51
CA ASP A 550 15.56 -17.99 -28.02
C ASP A 550 15.58 -17.75 -26.50
N GLY A 551 14.47 -18.05 -25.80
CA GLY A 551 14.30 -17.82 -24.37
C GLY A 551 13.83 -16.42 -24.00
N SER A 552 13.51 -15.57 -24.97
CA SER A 552 12.89 -14.26 -24.72
C SER A 552 11.41 -14.39 -24.34
N LEU A 553 10.88 -13.38 -23.63
CA LEU A 553 9.48 -13.27 -23.30
C LEU A 553 8.92 -11.99 -23.90
N SER A 554 7.91 -12.12 -24.77
CA SER A 554 7.13 -10.98 -25.26
C SER A 554 5.75 -10.98 -24.64
N ILE A 555 5.37 -9.86 -24.03
CA ILE A 555 4.02 -9.57 -23.54
C ILE A 555 3.36 -8.63 -24.53
N LEU A 556 2.24 -9.07 -25.10
CA LEU A 556 1.41 -8.27 -26.00
C LEU A 556 0.42 -7.46 -25.16
N VAL A 557 0.30 -6.17 -25.43
CA VAL A 557 -0.61 -5.28 -24.71
C VAL A 557 -1.51 -4.59 -25.73
N GLY A 558 -2.81 -4.86 -25.68
CA GLY A 558 -3.73 -4.28 -26.65
C GLY A 558 -5.19 -4.64 -26.39
N PRO A 559 -6.12 -4.14 -27.22
CA PRO A 559 -7.56 -4.34 -27.03
C PRO A 559 -7.95 -5.82 -27.07
N ALA A 560 -9.12 -6.15 -26.53
CA ALA A 560 -9.66 -7.51 -26.66
C ALA A 560 -9.88 -7.88 -28.14
N LEU A 561 -9.54 -9.10 -28.52
CA LEU A 561 -9.77 -9.60 -29.89
C LEU A 561 -11.26 -9.86 -30.14
N ALA A 562 -11.70 -9.61 -31.38
CA ALA A 562 -13.00 -10.02 -31.85
C ALA A 562 -13.05 -11.56 -31.94
N GLY A 563 -13.61 -12.22 -30.92
CA GLY A 563 -13.69 -13.70 -30.83
C GLY A 563 -13.19 -14.30 -29.53
N GLY A 564 -12.62 -13.49 -28.61
CA GLY A 564 -12.08 -13.95 -27.33
C GLY A 564 -10.57 -14.18 -27.35
N ALA A 565 -10.04 -14.91 -26.36
CA ALA A 565 -8.61 -15.22 -26.31
C ALA A 565 -8.19 -16.05 -27.53
N ASP A 566 -7.18 -15.60 -28.26
CA ASP A 566 -6.57 -16.35 -29.35
C ASP A 566 -5.45 -17.24 -28.79
N PRO A 567 -5.61 -18.59 -28.81
CA PRO A 567 -4.57 -19.51 -28.35
C PRO A 567 -3.25 -19.38 -29.12
N ALA A 568 -3.26 -18.79 -30.32
CA ALA A 568 -2.06 -18.54 -31.11
C ALA A 568 -1.25 -17.32 -30.61
N ARG A 569 -1.77 -16.54 -29.66
CA ARG A 569 -1.12 -15.33 -29.11
C ARG A 569 -1.06 -15.37 -27.59
N PRO A 570 -0.14 -16.19 -27.02
CA PRO A 570 0.08 -16.27 -25.58
C PRO A 570 0.59 -14.93 -25.01
N ASN A 571 0.55 -14.79 -23.68
CA ASN A 571 1.06 -13.61 -22.95
C ASN A 571 0.41 -12.26 -23.32
N ARG A 572 -0.91 -12.22 -23.48
CA ARG A 572 -1.63 -10.96 -23.76
C ARG A 572 -2.14 -10.30 -22.47
N LEU A 573 -1.98 -8.98 -22.36
CA LEU A 573 -2.74 -8.12 -21.45
C LEU A 573 -3.81 -7.36 -22.22
N VAL A 574 -5.02 -7.31 -21.67
CA VAL A 574 -6.14 -6.59 -22.29
C VAL A 574 -6.15 -5.14 -21.81
N THR A 575 -6.15 -4.20 -22.75
CA THR A 575 -6.21 -2.77 -22.44
C THR A 575 -7.63 -2.30 -22.11
N PRO A 576 -7.78 -1.32 -21.20
CA PRO A 576 -9.03 -0.57 -21.05
C PRO A 576 -9.27 0.33 -22.27
N THR A 577 -10.47 0.93 -22.36
CA THR A 577 -10.67 2.10 -23.23
C THR A 577 -9.96 3.32 -22.65
N GLY A 578 -9.32 4.13 -23.50
CA GLY A 578 -8.61 5.36 -23.10
C GLY A 578 -7.17 5.11 -22.65
N SER A 579 -6.57 6.10 -21.99
CA SER A 579 -5.18 6.00 -21.53
C SER A 579 -5.05 4.94 -20.44
N PHE A 580 -3.91 4.26 -20.41
CA PHE A 580 -3.59 3.27 -19.38
C PHE A 580 -2.16 3.40 -18.88
N SER A 581 -1.88 2.71 -17.79
CA SER A 581 -0.54 2.62 -17.20
C SER A 581 -0.14 1.16 -17.02
N LEU A 582 1.14 0.86 -17.20
CA LEU A 582 1.74 -0.42 -16.85
C LEU A 582 2.53 -0.29 -15.56
N TYR A 583 2.40 -1.30 -14.72
CA TYR A 583 3.06 -1.36 -13.43
C TYR A 583 3.77 -2.70 -13.30
N LEU A 584 5.10 -2.68 -13.33
CA LEU A 584 5.93 -3.83 -13.04
C LEU A 584 6.29 -3.88 -11.54
N ARG A 585 6.04 -5.02 -10.91
CA ARG A 585 6.38 -5.31 -9.51
C ARG A 585 7.37 -6.45 -9.46
N ILE A 586 8.43 -6.29 -8.67
CA ILE A 586 9.44 -7.32 -8.42
C ILE A 586 9.47 -7.57 -6.92
N TYR A 587 8.96 -8.70 -6.47
CA TYR A 587 8.94 -9.08 -5.06
C TYR A 587 10.22 -9.80 -4.67
N TRP A 588 10.77 -9.42 -3.52
CA TRP A 588 12.08 -9.84 -3.05
C TRP A 588 13.15 -9.71 -4.15
N PRO A 589 13.40 -8.49 -4.64
CA PRO A 589 14.29 -8.26 -5.76
C PRO A 589 15.71 -8.78 -5.49
N GLU A 590 16.40 -9.19 -6.56
CA GLU A 590 17.83 -9.42 -6.53
C GLU A 590 18.61 -8.10 -6.50
N ASP A 591 19.91 -8.19 -6.22
CA ASP A 591 20.75 -7.00 -5.98
C ASP A 591 20.83 -6.10 -7.22
N ALA A 592 20.78 -6.69 -8.43
CA ALA A 592 20.79 -5.95 -9.70
C ALA A 592 19.59 -4.99 -9.86
N VAL A 593 18.45 -5.30 -9.25
CA VAL A 593 17.27 -4.42 -9.22
C VAL A 593 17.45 -3.31 -8.17
N LEU A 594 18.09 -3.63 -7.05
CA LEU A 594 18.30 -2.71 -5.93
C LEU A 594 19.39 -1.66 -6.23
N ASP A 595 20.47 -2.05 -6.89
CA ASP A 595 21.56 -1.16 -7.30
C ASP A 595 21.27 -0.42 -8.62
N GLY A 596 20.21 -0.81 -9.34
CA GLY A 596 19.76 -0.18 -10.58
C GLY A 596 20.56 -0.60 -11.82
N SER A 597 21.40 -1.64 -11.74
CA SER A 597 22.09 -2.23 -12.91
C SER A 597 21.12 -2.96 -13.85
N TRP A 598 19.96 -3.38 -13.34
CA TRP A 598 18.83 -3.86 -14.13
C TRP A 598 17.73 -2.80 -14.20
N THR A 599 17.23 -2.56 -15.41
CA THR A 599 16.02 -1.75 -15.68
C THR A 599 15.14 -2.45 -16.70
N PRO A 600 13.80 -2.32 -16.61
CA PRO A 600 12.90 -2.93 -17.57
C PRO A 600 13.13 -2.40 -19.01
N PRO A 601 12.90 -3.24 -20.03
CA PRO A 601 13.00 -2.81 -21.42
C PRO A 601 11.86 -1.86 -21.80
N PRO A 602 12.04 -1.00 -22.81
CA PRO A 602 11.01 -0.09 -23.28
C PRO A 602 9.82 -0.85 -23.89
N VAL A 603 8.62 -0.30 -23.71
CA VAL A 603 7.41 -0.74 -24.40
C VAL A 603 7.32 -0.03 -25.74
N ARG A 604 7.11 -0.78 -26.83
CA ARG A 604 7.01 -0.22 -28.18
C ARG A 604 5.63 -0.45 -28.75
N ARG A 605 5.18 0.44 -29.63
CA ARG A 605 4.03 0.15 -30.49
C ARG A 605 4.32 -1.06 -31.37
N ASP A 606 3.32 -1.89 -31.55
CA ASP A 606 3.42 -3.18 -32.23
C ASP A 606 2.65 -3.13 -33.55
N GLU A 607 3.24 -2.51 -34.57
CA GLU A 607 2.63 -2.32 -35.89
C GLU A 607 2.28 -3.64 -36.58
N GLU A 608 2.97 -4.73 -36.25
CA GLU A 608 2.73 -6.08 -36.76
C GLU A 608 1.42 -6.69 -36.22
N SER A 609 1.10 -6.47 -34.94
CA SER A 609 -0.19 -6.85 -34.37
C SER A 609 -1.34 -6.01 -34.94
N VAL A 610 -1.10 -4.73 -35.26
CA VAL A 610 -2.08 -3.86 -35.94
C VAL A 610 -2.44 -4.41 -37.32
N ALA A 611 -1.45 -4.88 -38.09
CA ALA A 611 -1.68 -5.45 -39.41
C ALA A 611 -2.44 -6.79 -39.34
N THR A 612 -2.12 -7.63 -38.35
CA THR A 612 -2.74 -8.95 -38.17
C THR A 612 -4.19 -8.83 -37.68
N ASP A 613 -4.48 -7.99 -36.69
CA ASP A 613 -5.85 -7.80 -36.18
C ASP A 613 -6.76 -7.15 -37.24
N ARG A 614 -6.22 -6.27 -38.09
CA ARG A 614 -6.95 -5.77 -39.26
C ARG A 614 -7.30 -6.88 -40.26
N ALA A 615 -6.40 -7.83 -40.49
CA ALA A 615 -6.65 -8.98 -41.35
C ALA A 615 -7.72 -9.90 -40.74
N ASP A 616 -7.67 -10.16 -39.43
CA ASP A 616 -8.63 -10.99 -38.72
C ASP A 616 -10.03 -10.36 -38.67
N ILE A 617 -10.12 -9.04 -38.40
CA ILE A 617 -11.38 -8.29 -38.48
C ILE A 617 -11.93 -8.32 -39.91
N LEU A 618 -11.10 -8.12 -40.92
CA LEU A 618 -11.52 -8.18 -42.31
C LEU A 618 -12.01 -9.58 -42.69
N ALA A 619 -11.34 -10.64 -42.22
CA ALA A 619 -11.76 -12.03 -42.41
C ALA A 619 -13.10 -12.33 -41.71
N ALA A 620 -13.30 -11.84 -40.48
CA ALA A 620 -14.56 -11.99 -39.75
C ALA A 620 -15.71 -11.23 -40.42
N VAL A 621 -15.46 -10.01 -40.91
CA VAL A 621 -16.46 -9.22 -41.66
C VAL A 621 -16.79 -9.90 -42.99
N ILE A 622 -15.80 -10.36 -43.75
CA ILE A 622 -16.02 -11.09 -45.02
C ILE A 622 -16.76 -12.42 -44.75
N GLY A 623 -16.41 -13.15 -43.69
CA GLY A 623 -17.09 -14.38 -43.27
C GLY A 623 -18.56 -14.16 -42.88
N SER A 624 -18.89 -12.99 -42.30
CA SER A 624 -20.28 -12.62 -41.99
C SER A 624 -21.12 -12.21 -43.21
N VAL A 625 -20.48 -11.96 -44.36
CA VAL A 625 -21.14 -11.53 -45.61
C VAL A 625 -21.28 -12.68 -46.64
N ALA A 626 -20.95 -13.91 -46.27
CA ALA A 626 -21.08 -15.07 -47.15
C ALA A 626 -22.54 -15.61 -47.25
N ALA A 627 -23.22 -15.14 -48.30
CA ALA A 627 -24.37 -15.70 -49.05
C ALA A 627 -25.71 -16.08 -48.34
N PRO A 628 -26.87 -15.57 -48.82
CA PRO A 628 -28.16 -16.07 -48.38
C PRO A 628 -28.41 -17.49 -48.89
N ALA A 629 -28.99 -18.33 -48.04
CA ALA A 629 -29.41 -19.70 -48.36
C ALA A 629 -30.37 -19.74 -49.56
N PRO A 630 -30.33 -20.78 -50.41
CA PRO A 630 -31.23 -20.89 -51.56
C PRO A 630 -32.67 -21.10 -51.07
N GLU A 631 -33.59 -20.24 -51.53
CA GLU A 631 -35.03 -20.38 -51.29
C GLU A 631 -35.55 -21.72 -51.83
N GLU A 632 -36.03 -22.58 -50.93
CA GLU A 632 -36.90 -23.70 -51.29
C GLU A 632 -38.25 -23.16 -51.80
N ARG A 633 -38.60 -23.52 -53.04
CA ARG A 633 -39.95 -23.28 -53.58
C ARG A 633 -40.97 -24.17 -52.87
N PRO A 634 -42.06 -23.63 -52.27
CA PRO A 634 -43.14 -24.48 -51.80
C PRO A 634 -44.10 -24.82 -52.94
N SER A 635 -44.44 -26.11 -53.00
CA SER A 635 -45.47 -26.73 -53.84
C SER A 635 -46.86 -26.18 -53.51
N ALA A 636 -47.68 -26.01 -54.56
CA ALA A 636 -49.08 -25.68 -54.48
C ALA A 636 -49.92 -26.84 -53.90
N ALA A 637 -50.68 -26.59 -52.83
CA ALA A 637 -52.06 -27.03 -52.60
C ALA A 637 -52.46 -26.94 -51.12
N ALA A 638 -53.36 -26.00 -50.80
CA ALA A 638 -54.57 -26.19 -49.98
C ALA A 638 -55.02 -24.87 -49.33
N ALA A 639 -56.22 -24.44 -49.68
CA ALA A 639 -56.88 -23.21 -49.27
C ALA A 639 -57.68 -23.38 -47.97
N LYS A 640 -57.77 -22.33 -47.13
CA LYS A 640 -58.97 -21.48 -46.96
C LYS A 640 -58.94 -20.63 -45.68
N ALA A 641 -59.43 -19.39 -45.86
CA ALA A 641 -60.03 -18.44 -44.90
C ALA A 641 -59.09 -17.87 -43.81
N SER A 642 -58.95 -16.57 -43.61
CA SER A 642 -59.99 -15.54 -43.54
C SER A 642 -59.36 -14.16 -43.77
N GLY A 643 -60.05 -13.27 -44.50
CA GLY A 643 -59.55 -11.94 -44.81
C GLY A 643 -59.81 -10.88 -43.74
N LEU A 644 -59.01 -9.83 -43.78
CA LEU A 644 -59.48 -8.45 -43.63
C LEU A 644 -58.45 -7.49 -44.26
N ALA A 645 -58.95 -6.62 -45.14
CA ALA A 645 -58.22 -5.63 -45.93
C ALA A 645 -57.91 -4.35 -45.12
N VAL A 646 -56.89 -3.55 -45.46
CA VAL A 646 -56.95 -2.27 -46.24
C VAL A 646 -55.76 -1.44 -45.69
N ALA A 647 -54.99 -0.56 -46.35
CA ALA A 647 -54.63 -0.24 -47.73
C ALA A 647 -53.38 0.69 -47.66
N VAL A 648 -52.64 0.76 -48.77
CA VAL A 648 -51.41 1.55 -49.03
C VAL A 648 -51.79 2.89 -49.70
N PRO A 649 -50.94 3.94 -49.65
CA PRO A 649 -50.20 4.37 -50.85
C PRO A 649 -48.74 4.80 -50.50
N SER A 650 -47.68 4.25 -51.12
CA SER A 650 -47.14 4.39 -52.48
C SER A 650 -46.29 5.65 -52.72
N ARG A 651 -45.00 5.38 -53.01
CA ARG A 651 -43.92 6.26 -53.48
C ARG A 651 -44.21 6.96 -54.82
N ALA A 652 -43.48 8.06 -55.05
CA ALA A 652 -42.72 8.46 -56.25
C ALA A 652 -42.74 10.01 -56.32
N GLY A 653 -41.70 10.77 -56.66
CA GLY A 653 -40.48 10.55 -57.43
C GLY A 653 -40.29 11.80 -58.32
N GLY A 654 -39.05 12.25 -58.55
CA GLY A 654 -38.74 13.14 -59.69
C GLY A 654 -38.06 14.50 -59.42
N VAL A 655 -36.75 14.47 -59.17
CA VAL A 655 -35.64 15.03 -60.01
C VAL A 655 -35.80 16.38 -60.78
N LYS A 656 -34.69 17.17 -60.71
CA LYS A 656 -34.20 18.32 -61.53
C LYS A 656 -34.79 19.70 -61.19
N GLY A 657 -34.03 20.79 -61.03
CA GLY A 657 -32.59 21.04 -61.16
C GLY A 657 -32.31 22.56 -61.26
N ARG A 658 -31.02 22.90 -61.14
CA ARG A 658 -30.32 24.15 -61.58
C ARG A 658 -30.48 25.47 -60.80
N ARG A 659 -29.28 25.90 -60.36
CA ARG A 659 -28.61 27.21 -60.54
C ARG A 659 -29.12 28.44 -59.77
N GLY A 660 -28.15 29.17 -59.21
CA GLY A 660 -28.22 30.60 -58.90
C GLY A 660 -27.85 30.88 -57.45
N ARG A 661 -26.55 30.99 -57.12
CA ARG A 661 -25.78 32.26 -57.10
C ARG A 661 -26.08 33.09 -55.84
N PHE A 662 -25.05 33.13 -54.97
CA PHE A 662 -24.58 34.23 -54.12
C PHE A 662 -25.55 35.40 -53.87
N VAL A 663 -25.78 35.73 -52.60
CA VAL A 663 -25.43 37.04 -52.02
C VAL A 663 -25.23 36.90 -50.49
N ARG A 664 -24.16 37.54 -50.02
CA ARG A 664 -23.82 37.83 -48.61
C ARG A 664 -24.78 38.87 -48.02
N SER A 665 -25.13 38.72 -46.75
CA SER A 665 -25.27 39.83 -45.78
C SER A 665 -25.68 39.17 -44.46
N SER A 666 -24.80 39.09 -43.47
CA SER A 666 -24.39 40.16 -42.56
C SER A 666 -25.05 39.91 -41.20
N ASP A 667 -24.19 39.87 -40.20
CA ASP A 667 -24.41 40.43 -38.88
C ASP A 667 -25.39 39.77 -37.90
N ARG A 668 -24.77 39.46 -36.75
CA ARG A 668 -25.29 39.52 -35.39
C ARG A 668 -26.32 38.43 -35.06
N GLU A 669 -26.38 37.90 -33.86
CA GLU A 669 -25.65 38.00 -32.59
C GLU A 669 -26.22 36.81 -31.79
N VAL A 670 -25.46 36.31 -30.82
CA VAL A 670 -25.91 35.96 -29.45
C VAL A 670 -27.29 35.27 -29.35
N VAL A 671 -27.39 34.04 -28.84
CA VAL A 671 -27.69 33.77 -27.42
C VAL A 671 -27.56 32.27 -27.15
N ARG A 672 -26.86 31.97 -26.05
CA ARG A 672 -26.96 30.84 -25.11
C ARG A 672 -28.09 29.80 -25.30
N ARG A 673 -27.69 28.56 -25.00
CA ARG A 673 -28.42 27.50 -24.25
C ARG A 673 -29.60 26.84 -24.97
N ARG A 674 -29.40 25.57 -25.32
CA ARG A 674 -29.85 24.46 -24.47
C ARG A 674 -28.86 23.32 -24.50
#